data_AF-A0A7W0DDG3-F1
#
_entry.id   AF-A0A7W0DDG3-F1
#
_cell.length_a   1.000
_cell.length_b   1.000
_cell.length_c   1.000
_cell.angle_alpha   90.00
_cell.angle_beta   90.00
_cell.angle_gamma   90.00
#
_symmetry.space_group_name_H-M   'P 1'
#
loop_
_entity.id
_entity.type
_entity.pdbx_description
1 polymer ?
#
loop_
_entity_poly.entity_id
_entity_poly.type
_entity_poly.pdbx_seq_one_letter_code
_entity_poly.pdbx_strand_id
1 'polypeptide(L)'
;MITDQDIISLMRDEAYKPMSYKELEKHFKIAGAEDFKDFIKLLNRLEESGHVVRGGNDRYGVPERMNLVRGRLQAHAKGFAFLIPEDREHPDVYINAHDLNTAMNGDIVFVKVTSRSQGGGRLEGEVVRVITRANTQIVGVFQGQDTYAFVIADDKRMTRDIFIPQHAFNGAVTGQKVVVKIVNYPEGRSAAEGEVIEILGHKDDPGVDILAIVRKFQLPEAFKEEVLEEADAAPDSITEDEIVSQGRRDLRSKRIVTIDGEDAKDLDDAVNVELLENGHYKLGVHIADVSYYVREGTALDIEAYNRGCSVYLTDRVIPMLPHRLSNGICSLNPKVDRLTMSCEMEFDENLKVVNHEIFTSVIKTSERMTYTNVRKLLTGEAEPELVERYAYLMEDFKRMEELAARLRGRRMKRGAIDFDFEESKILVDADGKPTDIVKRERSVAEMMIEEFMLAANETVAEHFSWMKVPFLYRVHEDPDAEKLMNFMEFVTNFGYSVKGKGNSVHPRALQSLLEDIKGTPEETVLSKIMLRSMKQARYDAQSLGHFGLAAEFYSHFTSPIRRYPDLIIHRVIREVLENGTLSDARHEYLASRMSDIAQQSSERERVAVDAERETEALKKAQYMLDKVGEEFEGIISSVTGFGMFVELDNTVEGLIRLSDLTDDYYNFHERQFALVGERTSKIYRIGDEIKVRVARVNMEEHTIDFELLDMKPRKEGSFSRGGGGGKPFKGAAGFKGFRGGKGKPEKGKGGYTKGKGGFSKSQGESAGRRRNDGGLVGTADGARAGAGRGRGEGSAVGATDGARAGRDGGAAGRVRSGQERIEGAARRVKEGQERSEAGRARAGQERGEGTGRARAGQEHGEGSGRARAAQERDGAGQGKSRRGKGGNTPWSENRGKAGGGRGKARGPKLSEGGSLSSRLESVGAGRTDSGAGRGESKRGRGGIALGGEAQAGGGSAAERSSGGSDWASGVNALAKGGRRRSDGDGGGSKKRRR
;
A
#
# COMPACT_ATOMS: atom_id res chain seq x y z
N MET A 1 30.57 0.43 24.55
CA MET A 1 30.29 0.84 23.16
C MET A 1 29.31 2.01 23.24
N ILE A 2 29.46 3.03 22.40
CA ILE A 2 28.52 4.18 22.38
C ILE A 2 27.36 3.81 21.46
N THR A 3 26.14 4.10 21.86
CA THR A 3 24.94 3.82 21.06
C THR A 3 24.39 5.08 20.38
N ASP A 4 23.55 4.87 19.36
CA ASP A 4 22.79 5.92 18.69
C ASP A 4 21.94 6.74 19.69
N GLN A 5 21.35 6.06 20.69
CA GLN A 5 20.56 6.71 21.72
C GLN A 5 21.42 7.60 22.65
N ASP A 6 22.67 7.23 22.96
CA ASP A 6 23.55 8.06 23.79
C ASP A 6 23.85 9.41 23.12
N ILE A 7 24.14 9.39 21.82
CA ILE A 7 24.45 10.60 21.03
C ILE A 7 23.19 11.47 20.89
N ILE A 8 22.06 10.88 20.50
CA ILE A 8 20.80 11.62 20.32
C ILE A 8 20.32 12.21 21.66
N SER A 9 20.42 11.45 22.76
CA SER A 9 20.01 11.92 24.09
C SER A 9 20.88 13.08 24.59
N LEU A 10 22.21 12.99 24.41
CA LEU A 10 23.11 14.10 24.70
C LEU A 10 22.72 15.37 23.92
N MET A 11 22.44 15.24 22.62
CA MET A 11 22.07 16.40 21.79
C MET A 11 20.68 16.96 22.09
N ARG A 12 19.80 16.14 22.71
CA ARG A 12 18.45 16.52 23.20
C ARG A 12 18.42 17.07 24.63
N ASP A 13 19.52 17.08 25.38
CA ASP A 13 19.62 17.69 26.72
C ASP A 13 19.62 19.23 26.64
N GLU A 14 18.77 19.95 27.37
CA GLU A 14 18.68 21.44 27.34
C GLU A 14 20.01 22.19 27.61
N ALA A 15 20.95 21.57 28.33
CA ALA A 15 22.28 22.14 28.56
C ALA A 15 23.26 21.94 27.39
N TYR A 16 22.90 21.12 26.39
CA TYR A 16 23.73 20.83 25.23
C TYR A 16 23.97 22.07 24.36
N LYS A 17 25.22 22.23 23.93
CA LYS A 17 25.63 23.21 22.93
C LYS A 17 26.24 22.43 21.76
N PRO A 18 25.88 22.73 20.49
CA PRO A 18 26.40 21.99 19.34
C PRO A 18 27.92 21.81 19.38
N MET A 19 28.36 20.56 19.38
CA MET A 19 29.76 20.17 19.55
C MET A 19 30.35 19.69 18.22
N SER A 20 31.62 19.99 17.98
CA SER A 20 32.41 19.37 16.90
C SER A 20 32.76 17.92 17.25
N TYR A 21 33.16 17.12 16.24
CA TYR A 21 33.51 15.72 16.47
C TYR A 21 34.60 15.54 17.55
N LYS A 22 35.58 16.46 17.65
CA LYS A 22 36.65 16.45 18.66
C LYS A 22 36.14 16.74 20.07
N GLU A 23 35.12 17.60 20.19
CA GLU A 23 34.49 17.90 21.47
C GLU A 23 33.61 16.72 21.92
N LEU A 24 32.92 16.04 21.00
CA LEU A 24 32.17 14.81 21.27
C LEU A 24 33.09 13.64 21.64
N GLU A 25 34.17 13.42 20.89
CA GLU A 25 35.23 12.42 21.17
C GLU A 25 35.76 12.58 22.62
N LYS A 26 36.06 13.82 23.01
CA LYS A 26 36.49 14.16 24.37
C LYS A 26 35.39 13.99 25.41
N HIS A 27 34.13 14.29 25.07
CA HIS A 27 32.99 14.12 25.96
C HIS A 27 32.74 12.64 26.30
N PHE A 28 32.70 11.79 25.28
CA PHE A 28 32.54 10.33 25.42
C PHE A 28 33.83 9.61 25.86
N LYS A 29 34.95 10.34 26.02
CA LYS A 29 36.26 9.83 26.48
C LYS A 29 36.82 8.71 25.60
N ILE A 30 36.64 8.85 24.29
CA ILE A 30 37.15 7.90 23.30
C ILE A 30 38.68 8.00 23.29
N ALA A 31 39.37 6.86 23.46
CA ALA A 31 40.83 6.80 23.53
C ALA A 31 41.45 5.72 22.62
N GLY A 32 40.66 4.75 22.16
CA GLY A 32 41.08 3.70 21.23
C GLY A 32 40.85 4.09 19.77
N ALA A 33 41.77 3.68 18.88
CA ALA A 33 41.65 3.96 17.44
C ALA A 33 40.48 3.21 16.77
N GLU A 34 40.14 2.01 17.24
CA GLU A 34 38.96 1.27 16.78
C GLU A 34 37.66 1.91 17.28
N ASP A 35 37.57 2.23 18.59
CA ASP A 35 36.43 2.94 19.17
C ASP A 35 36.16 4.27 18.44
N PHE A 36 37.21 5.02 18.09
CA PHE A 36 37.10 6.25 17.31
C PHE A 36 36.57 5.98 15.89
N LYS A 37 37.08 4.95 15.22
CA LYS A 37 36.61 4.57 13.88
C LYS A 37 35.13 4.20 13.89
N ASP A 38 34.68 3.47 14.91
CA ASP A 38 33.27 3.06 15.04
C ASP A 38 32.37 4.21 15.49
N PHE A 39 32.86 5.12 16.35
CA PHE A 39 32.16 6.37 16.67
C PHE A 39 31.98 7.27 15.43
N ILE A 40 32.98 7.39 14.56
CA ILE A 40 32.85 8.17 13.32
C ILE A 40 31.87 7.50 12.34
N LYS A 41 31.89 6.16 12.19
CA LYS A 41 30.85 5.45 11.42
C LYS A 41 29.45 5.72 11.97
N LEU A 42 29.29 5.64 13.30
CA LEU A 42 28.03 5.90 13.99
C LEU A 42 27.55 7.34 13.76
N LEU A 43 28.43 8.33 13.92
CA LEU A 43 28.10 9.75 13.73
C LEU A 43 27.74 10.05 12.26
N ASN A 44 28.48 9.47 11.30
CA ASN A 44 28.16 9.58 9.88
C ASN A 44 26.80 8.93 9.56
N ARG A 45 26.53 7.73 10.08
CA ARG A 45 25.23 7.04 9.92
C ARG A 45 24.07 7.88 10.46
N LEU A 46 24.26 8.56 11.59
CA LEU A 46 23.27 9.48 12.17
C LEU A 46 23.09 10.76 11.33
N GLU A 47 24.15 11.27 10.70
CA GLU A 47 24.12 12.43 9.79
C GLU A 47 23.47 12.12 8.43
N GLU A 48 23.73 10.92 7.90
CA GLU A 48 23.18 10.36 6.65
C GLU A 48 21.70 10.01 6.81
N SER A 49 21.32 9.32 7.89
CA SER A 49 19.91 9.03 8.18
C SER A 49 19.09 10.27 8.57
N GLY A 50 19.74 11.38 8.94
CA GLY A 50 19.07 12.62 9.33
C GLY A 50 18.57 12.65 10.78
N HIS A 51 19.07 11.78 11.65
CA HIS A 51 18.85 11.91 13.10
C HIS A 51 19.72 13.02 13.71
N VAL A 52 20.84 13.34 13.07
CA VAL A 52 21.76 14.40 13.45
C VAL A 52 22.03 15.30 12.23
N VAL A 53 22.29 16.58 12.48
CA VAL A 53 22.65 17.58 11.49
C VAL A 53 24.01 18.17 11.85
N ARG A 54 24.93 18.14 10.88
CA ARG A 54 26.17 18.92 10.93
C ARG A 54 25.89 20.32 10.37
N GLY A 55 26.00 21.33 11.22
CA GLY A 55 25.91 22.73 10.79
C GLY A 55 27.15 23.17 10.00
N GLY A 56 27.03 24.27 9.26
CA GLY A 56 28.13 24.83 8.44
C GLY A 56 29.36 25.34 9.23
N ASN A 57 29.40 25.12 10.54
CA ASN A 57 30.52 25.38 11.44
C ASN A 57 31.13 24.08 12.02
N ASP A 58 30.88 22.93 11.37
CA ASP A 58 31.33 21.58 11.76
C ASP A 58 30.91 21.16 13.17
N ARG A 59 29.77 21.69 13.65
CA ARG A 59 29.15 21.31 14.93
C ARG A 59 27.87 20.53 14.69
N TYR A 60 27.68 19.49 15.48
CA TYR A 60 26.58 18.55 15.38
C TYR A 60 25.44 18.93 16.33
N GLY A 61 24.20 18.71 15.92
CA GLY A 61 23.00 18.89 16.73
C GLY A 61 21.81 18.13 16.14
N VAL A 62 20.72 18.02 16.88
CA VAL A 62 19.49 17.36 16.39
C VAL A 62 18.59 18.35 15.62
N PRO A 63 17.85 17.89 14.58
CA PRO A 63 17.12 18.77 13.66
C PRO A 63 16.16 19.75 14.33
N GLU A 64 15.39 19.27 15.32
CA GLU A 64 14.31 19.98 15.99
C GLU A 64 14.84 21.22 16.73
N ARG A 65 16.09 21.14 17.21
CA ARG A 65 16.80 22.23 17.89
C ARG A 65 17.49 23.22 16.96
N MET A 66 17.53 22.91 15.66
CA MET A 66 18.05 23.78 14.61
C MET A 66 16.92 24.42 13.79
N ASN A 67 15.66 24.34 14.28
CA ASN A 67 14.44 24.75 13.58
C ASN A 67 14.27 24.05 12.20
N LEU A 68 14.70 22.78 12.12
CA LEU A 68 14.53 21.93 10.96
C LEU A 68 13.48 20.86 11.25
N VAL A 69 12.48 20.76 10.39
CA VAL A 69 11.45 19.72 10.41
C VAL A 69 11.86 18.63 9.42
N ARG A 70 11.96 17.38 9.89
CA ARG A 70 12.16 16.20 9.03
C ARG A 70 10.80 15.67 8.58
N GLY A 71 10.70 15.31 7.30
CA GLY A 71 9.46 14.77 6.76
C GLY A 71 9.58 14.29 5.33
N ARG A 72 8.51 13.67 4.85
CA ARG A 72 8.37 13.25 3.45
C ARG A 72 7.78 14.40 2.64
N LEU A 73 8.41 14.74 1.52
CA LEU A 73 7.88 15.71 0.58
C LEU A 73 6.72 15.10 -0.22
N GLN A 74 5.59 15.77 -0.28
CA GLN A 74 4.47 15.46 -1.17
C GLN A 74 4.29 16.61 -2.16
N ALA A 75 4.73 16.43 -3.40
CA ALA A 75 4.59 17.44 -4.44
C ALA A 75 3.18 17.41 -5.08
N HIS A 76 2.75 18.54 -5.61
CA HIS A 76 1.50 18.68 -6.36
C HIS A 76 1.82 18.98 -7.83
N ALA A 77 1.00 18.49 -8.77
CA ALA A 77 1.09 18.79 -10.21
C ALA A 77 0.98 20.29 -10.60
N LYS A 78 0.87 21.19 -9.61
CA LYS A 78 0.90 22.66 -9.79
C LYS A 78 2.26 23.27 -9.39
N GLY A 79 3.23 22.44 -9.01
CA GLY A 79 4.62 22.83 -8.71
C GLY A 79 4.93 23.12 -7.23
N PHE A 80 3.93 23.36 -6.37
CA PHE A 80 4.13 23.46 -4.93
C PHE A 80 4.18 22.07 -4.26
N ALA A 81 4.59 22.00 -3.00
CA ALA A 81 4.57 20.79 -2.21
C ALA A 81 4.11 21.03 -0.76
N PHE A 82 3.87 19.94 -0.04
CA PHE A 82 3.80 19.92 1.42
C PHE A 82 4.91 19.02 1.95
N LEU A 83 5.49 19.40 3.10
CA LEU A 83 6.16 18.44 3.97
C LEU A 83 5.10 17.78 4.84
N ILE A 84 5.06 16.45 4.82
CA ILE A 84 4.37 15.64 5.82
C ILE A 84 5.43 15.29 6.88
N PRO A 85 5.39 15.88 8.10
CA PRO A 85 6.41 15.65 9.11
C PRO A 85 6.38 14.20 9.63
N GLU A 86 7.51 13.74 10.17
CA GLU A 86 7.57 12.44 10.85
C GLU A 86 6.92 12.50 12.24
N ASP A 87 7.08 13.65 12.91
CA ASP A 87 6.30 13.99 14.11
C ASP A 87 4.86 14.33 13.70
N ARG A 88 3.93 13.42 14.00
CA ARG A 88 2.50 13.57 13.68
C ARG A 88 1.80 14.66 14.49
N GLU A 89 2.39 15.18 15.57
CA GLU A 89 1.86 16.35 16.27
C GLU A 89 2.23 17.67 15.56
N HIS A 90 3.23 17.65 14.67
CA HIS A 90 3.61 18.80 13.86
C HIS A 90 2.72 18.91 12.61
N PRO A 91 2.08 20.07 12.34
CA PRO A 91 1.25 20.24 11.16
C PRO A 91 2.08 20.31 9.87
N ASP A 92 1.47 19.95 8.74
CA ASP A 92 2.10 20.00 7.42
C ASP A 92 2.68 21.40 7.10
N VAL A 93 3.87 21.42 6.49
CA VAL A 93 4.53 22.66 6.07
C VAL A 93 4.36 22.83 4.56
N TYR A 94 3.72 23.92 4.14
CA TYR A 94 3.59 24.27 2.73
C TYR A 94 4.92 24.83 2.18
N ILE A 95 5.28 24.43 0.96
CA ILE A 95 6.53 24.79 0.29
C ILE A 95 6.20 25.28 -1.12
N ASN A 96 6.61 26.50 -1.47
CA ASN A 96 6.39 27.01 -2.84
C ASN A 96 7.31 26.30 -3.84
N ALA A 97 6.95 26.37 -5.12
CA ALA A 97 7.74 25.80 -6.22
C ALA A 97 9.20 26.30 -6.28
N HIS A 98 9.47 27.51 -5.79
CA HIS A 98 10.83 28.08 -5.74
C HIS A 98 11.61 27.64 -4.49
N ASP A 99 10.93 27.20 -3.44
CA ASP A 99 11.52 26.86 -2.14
C ASP A 99 11.85 25.34 -2.03
N LEU A 100 11.60 24.58 -3.11
CA LEU A 100 11.90 23.15 -3.25
C LEU A 100 13.38 22.82 -3.47
N ASN A 101 14.16 23.79 -3.94
CA ASN A 101 15.56 23.61 -4.36
C ASN A 101 15.72 22.44 -5.36
N THR A 102 16.30 21.31 -4.92
CA THR A 102 16.49 20.11 -5.76
C THR A 102 15.61 18.92 -5.37
N ALA A 103 14.68 19.10 -4.43
CA ALA A 103 13.86 18.02 -3.91
C ALA A 103 12.76 17.59 -4.88
N MET A 104 12.51 16.29 -4.92
CA MET A 104 11.49 15.67 -5.77
C MET A 104 10.39 15.01 -4.94
N ASN A 105 9.25 14.73 -5.57
CA ASN A 105 8.10 14.10 -4.92
C ASN A 105 8.52 12.82 -4.17
N GLY A 106 8.16 12.71 -2.89
CA GLY A 106 8.46 11.56 -2.05
C GLY A 106 9.80 11.60 -1.32
N ASP A 107 10.73 12.50 -1.66
CA ASP A 107 12.03 12.63 -0.99
C ASP A 107 11.85 12.88 0.53
N ILE A 108 12.72 12.31 1.36
CA ILE A 108 12.84 12.69 2.78
C ILE A 108 13.76 13.90 2.86
N VAL A 109 13.27 14.99 3.46
CA VAL A 109 13.95 16.29 3.46
C VAL A 109 13.94 16.94 4.84
N PHE A 110 14.87 17.87 5.06
CA PHE A 110 14.74 18.91 6.08
C PHE A 110 14.14 20.17 5.47
N VAL A 111 13.11 20.69 6.12
CA VAL A 111 12.53 21.99 5.84
C VAL A 111 12.78 22.92 7.01
N LYS A 112 13.18 24.15 6.70
CA LYS A 112 13.22 25.24 7.67
C LYS A 112 11.93 26.04 7.55
N VAL A 113 11.18 26.15 8.64
CA VAL A 113 9.95 26.95 8.68
C VAL A 113 10.34 28.43 8.59
N THR A 114 9.91 29.11 7.53
CA THR A 114 10.25 30.51 7.21
C THR A 114 9.17 31.47 7.67
N SER A 115 7.91 31.02 7.69
CA SER A 115 6.74 31.87 7.91
C SER A 115 5.60 31.11 8.59
N ARG A 116 4.76 31.87 9.30
CA ARG A 116 3.37 31.47 9.59
C ARG A 116 2.49 32.42 8.79
N SER A 117 1.59 31.88 7.97
CA SER A 117 0.63 32.66 7.19
C SER A 117 -0.07 33.72 8.06
N GLN A 118 -0.37 34.90 7.51
CA GLN A 118 -1.02 36.00 8.24
C GLN A 118 -2.40 35.65 8.85
N GLY A 119 -3.01 34.53 8.42
CA GLY A 119 -4.23 33.97 9.02
C GLY A 119 -4.01 32.92 10.12
N GLY A 120 -2.75 32.63 10.51
CA GLY A 120 -2.40 31.76 11.63
C GLY A 120 -2.51 30.24 11.42
N GLY A 121 -3.00 29.77 10.26
CA GLY A 121 -3.36 28.35 10.06
C GLY A 121 -2.38 27.47 9.29
N ARG A 122 -1.49 28.02 8.45
CA ARG A 122 -0.50 27.23 7.66
C ARG A 122 0.92 27.68 7.93
N LEU A 123 1.80 26.71 8.14
CA LEU A 123 3.24 26.89 8.17
C LEU A 123 3.77 26.94 6.73
N GLU A 124 4.74 27.80 6.49
CA GLU A 124 5.46 27.91 5.22
C GLU A 124 6.95 27.64 5.47
N GLY A 125 7.64 27.00 4.54
CA GLY A 125 9.05 26.65 4.72
C GLY A 125 9.83 26.40 3.42
N GLU A 126 11.14 26.37 3.56
CA GLU A 126 12.12 26.11 2.50
C GLU A 126 12.83 24.78 2.70
N VAL A 127 13.05 24.01 1.63
CA VAL A 127 13.85 22.77 1.70
C VAL A 127 15.33 23.13 1.83
N VAL A 128 15.94 22.77 2.96
CA VAL A 128 17.36 23.05 3.25
C VAL A 128 18.27 21.93 2.75
N ARG A 129 17.87 20.67 2.96
CA ARG A 129 18.69 19.49 2.61
C ARG A 129 17.77 18.31 2.27
N VAL A 130 18.11 17.59 1.21
CA VAL A 130 17.53 16.27 0.93
C VAL A 130 18.35 15.21 1.67
N ILE A 131 17.66 14.31 2.36
CA ILE A 131 18.25 13.26 3.20
C ILE A 131 18.21 11.93 2.46
N THR A 132 17.03 11.55 1.98
CA THR A 132 16.84 10.33 1.20
C THR A 132 16.12 10.67 -0.09
N ARG A 133 16.71 10.31 -1.24
CA ARG A 133 16.06 10.40 -2.55
C ARG A 133 15.04 9.28 -2.69
N ALA A 134 13.80 9.61 -3.02
CA ALA A 134 12.78 8.63 -3.35
C ALA A 134 12.86 8.19 -4.82
N ASN A 135 13.21 9.13 -5.71
CA ASN A 135 13.28 8.89 -7.15
C ASN A 135 14.73 8.81 -7.61
N THR A 136 15.24 7.59 -7.78
CA THR A 136 16.52 7.32 -8.48
C THR A 136 16.30 6.89 -9.92
N GLN A 137 15.13 6.30 -10.19
CA GLN A 137 14.63 5.91 -11.50
C GLN A 137 13.24 6.50 -11.70
N ILE A 138 12.90 6.87 -12.94
CA ILE A 138 11.60 7.40 -13.35
C ILE A 138 11.11 6.65 -14.59
N VAL A 139 9.83 6.30 -14.61
CA VAL A 139 9.14 5.77 -15.79
C VAL A 139 8.45 6.92 -16.53
N GLY A 140 8.54 6.91 -17.85
CA GLY A 140 7.89 7.92 -18.69
C GLY A 140 7.88 7.56 -20.17
N VAL A 141 7.26 8.44 -20.97
CA VAL A 141 7.23 8.32 -22.44
C VAL A 141 8.39 9.10 -23.04
N PHE A 142 9.21 8.42 -23.84
CA PHE A 142 10.32 9.02 -24.58
C PHE A 142 9.83 9.84 -25.76
N GLN A 143 10.37 11.06 -25.90
CA GLN A 143 10.12 11.97 -27.02
C GLN A 143 11.46 12.49 -27.57
N GLY A 144 11.91 11.88 -28.66
CA GLY A 144 13.16 12.23 -29.33
C GLY A 144 13.04 13.44 -30.25
N GLN A 145 14.11 14.24 -30.27
CA GLN A 145 14.48 15.21 -31.30
C GLN A 145 15.83 14.79 -31.90
N ASP A 146 16.32 15.48 -32.93
CA ASP A 146 17.53 15.07 -33.68
C ASP A 146 18.81 14.96 -32.83
N THR A 147 18.91 15.70 -31.72
CA THR A 147 20.15 15.84 -30.91
C THR A 147 19.95 15.69 -29.39
N TYR A 148 18.71 15.54 -28.93
CA TYR A 148 18.35 15.34 -27.54
C TYR A 148 16.94 14.74 -27.45
N ALA A 149 16.53 14.27 -26.29
CA ALA A 149 15.17 13.82 -26.04
C ALA A 149 14.67 14.35 -24.70
N PHE A 150 13.36 14.31 -24.53
CA PHE A 150 12.72 14.45 -23.23
C PHE A 150 12.00 13.15 -22.88
N VAL A 151 11.96 12.82 -21.59
CA VAL A 151 11.07 11.79 -21.06
C VAL A 151 10.03 12.48 -20.19
N ILE A 152 8.78 12.38 -20.64
CA ILE A 152 7.62 12.89 -19.91
C ILE A 152 7.27 11.84 -18.85
N ALA A 153 7.45 12.19 -17.58
CA ALA A 153 7.21 11.29 -16.46
C ALA A 153 5.73 10.92 -16.33
N ASP A 154 5.48 9.68 -15.91
CA ASP A 154 4.12 9.19 -15.65
C ASP A 154 3.51 9.81 -14.37
N ASP A 155 4.34 10.11 -13.37
CA ASP A 155 3.92 10.88 -12.20
C ASP A 155 3.85 12.38 -12.54
N LYS A 156 2.64 12.88 -12.85
CA LYS A 156 2.39 14.30 -13.17
C LYS A 156 2.72 15.29 -12.04
N ARG A 157 3.06 14.82 -10.83
CA ARG A 157 3.65 15.68 -9.77
C ARG A 157 5.08 16.12 -10.14
N MET A 158 5.73 15.43 -11.06
CA MET A 158 6.92 15.91 -11.77
C MET A 158 6.50 16.87 -12.89
N THR A 159 6.54 18.17 -12.60
CA THR A 159 6.10 19.23 -13.52
C THR A 159 7.12 19.60 -14.61
N ARG A 160 8.27 18.90 -14.67
CA ARG A 160 9.36 19.17 -15.60
C ARG A 160 9.82 17.85 -16.21
N ASP A 161 9.84 17.79 -17.53
CA ASP A 161 10.33 16.61 -18.27
C ASP A 161 11.82 16.37 -17.99
N ILE A 162 12.25 15.11 -18.09
CA ILE A 162 13.65 14.73 -17.89
C ILE A 162 14.39 14.88 -19.21
N PHE A 163 15.45 15.69 -19.23
CA PHE A 163 16.32 15.83 -20.39
C PHE A 163 17.21 14.59 -20.55
N ILE A 164 17.25 14.01 -21.75
CA ILE A 164 18.13 12.90 -22.10
C ILE A 164 19.08 13.38 -23.22
N PRO A 165 20.41 13.37 -22.99
CA PRO A 165 21.36 13.67 -24.06
C PRO A 165 21.45 12.50 -25.07
N GLN A 166 21.80 12.79 -26.32
CA GLN A 166 21.80 11.81 -27.42
C GLN A 166 22.56 10.50 -27.13
N HIS A 167 23.69 10.59 -26.41
CA HIS A 167 24.51 9.43 -26.06
C HIS A 167 23.85 8.51 -25.02
N ALA A 168 22.81 8.97 -24.32
CA ALA A 168 22.11 8.27 -23.25
C ALA A 168 20.69 7.81 -23.64
N PHE A 169 20.35 7.85 -24.94
CA PHE A 169 19.08 7.33 -25.48
C PHE A 169 18.94 5.80 -25.34
N ASN A 170 20.06 5.07 -25.31
CA ASN A 170 20.11 3.60 -25.27
C ASN A 170 19.25 2.90 -26.35
N GLY A 171 19.07 3.55 -27.51
CA GLY A 171 18.27 3.04 -28.62
C GLY A 171 16.76 3.35 -28.56
N ALA A 172 16.30 4.11 -27.56
CA ALA A 172 14.89 4.49 -27.45
C ALA A 172 14.42 5.37 -28.62
N VAL A 173 13.16 5.18 -29.01
CA VAL A 173 12.48 5.97 -30.06
C VAL A 173 11.19 6.60 -29.52
N THR A 174 10.76 7.69 -30.16
CA THR A 174 9.58 8.45 -29.75
C THR A 174 8.33 7.57 -29.64
N GLY A 175 7.62 7.68 -28.51
CA GLY A 175 6.41 6.90 -28.21
C GLY A 175 6.66 5.66 -27.34
N GLN A 176 7.93 5.27 -27.12
CA GLN A 176 8.25 4.18 -26.20
C GLN A 176 8.13 4.59 -24.73
N LYS A 177 7.68 3.65 -23.89
CA LYS A 177 7.84 3.72 -22.43
C LYS A 177 9.26 3.30 -22.07
N VAL A 178 9.91 4.09 -21.22
CA VAL A 178 11.31 3.90 -20.82
C VAL A 178 11.47 4.07 -19.31
N VAL A 179 12.45 3.38 -18.74
CA VAL A 179 12.96 3.65 -17.39
C VAL A 179 14.22 4.49 -17.53
N VAL A 180 14.23 5.65 -16.87
CA VAL A 180 15.33 6.61 -16.86
C VAL A 180 15.95 6.63 -15.48
N LYS A 181 17.26 6.41 -15.38
CA LYS A 181 18.03 6.70 -14.16
C LYS A 181 18.38 8.18 -14.14
N ILE A 182 18.10 8.86 -13.03
CA ILE A 182 18.46 10.27 -12.85
C ILE A 182 19.98 10.37 -12.65
N VAL A 183 20.63 11.17 -13.50
CA VAL A 183 22.06 11.48 -13.42
C VAL A 183 22.25 12.80 -12.67
N ASN A 184 21.53 13.84 -13.08
CA ASN A 184 21.50 15.13 -12.38
C ASN A 184 20.07 15.47 -11.95
N TYR A 185 19.89 15.75 -10.65
CA TYR A 185 18.63 16.21 -10.09
C TYR A 185 18.30 17.64 -10.57
N PRO A 186 17.02 18.05 -10.62
CA PRO A 186 16.67 19.39 -11.08
C PRO A 186 17.26 20.44 -10.14
N GLU A 187 17.85 21.51 -10.69
CA GLU A 187 18.44 22.60 -9.91
C GLU A 187 18.04 23.96 -10.50
N GLY A 188 17.36 24.77 -9.69
CA GLY A 188 16.89 26.11 -10.08
C GLY A 188 16.07 26.09 -11.37
N ARG A 189 16.64 26.57 -12.47
CA ARG A 189 15.99 26.59 -13.79
C ARG A 189 16.30 25.37 -14.67
N SER A 190 17.22 24.51 -14.30
CA SER A 190 17.52 23.29 -15.04
C SER A 190 16.45 22.21 -14.80
N ALA A 191 16.15 21.44 -15.85
CA ALA A 191 15.43 20.18 -15.71
C ALA A 191 16.32 19.11 -15.07
N ALA A 192 15.74 17.97 -14.70
CA ALA A 192 16.54 16.79 -14.38
C ALA A 192 17.21 16.27 -15.67
N GLU A 193 18.40 15.70 -15.54
CA GLU A 193 19.09 14.96 -16.61
C GLU A 193 19.12 13.48 -16.26
N GLY A 194 18.91 12.61 -17.25
CA GLY A 194 18.88 11.17 -17.04
C GLY A 194 19.41 10.36 -18.21
N GLU A 195 19.61 9.07 -17.94
CA GLU A 195 20.03 8.05 -18.91
C GLU A 195 18.94 6.97 -19.02
N VAL A 196 18.61 6.55 -20.24
CA VAL A 196 17.66 5.44 -20.46
C VAL A 196 18.35 4.13 -20.11
N ILE A 197 17.91 3.48 -19.03
CA ILE A 197 18.45 2.18 -18.60
C ILE A 197 17.65 1.00 -19.13
N GLU A 198 16.37 1.20 -19.46
CA GLU A 198 15.47 0.16 -19.94
C GLU A 198 14.42 0.72 -20.90
N ILE A 199 14.06 -0.04 -21.93
CA ILE A 199 12.96 0.26 -22.86
C ILE A 199 11.90 -0.82 -22.64
N LEU A 200 10.70 -0.40 -22.23
CA LEU A 200 9.62 -1.33 -21.84
C LEU A 200 8.78 -1.79 -23.04
N GLY A 201 8.70 -0.96 -24.09
CA GLY A 201 7.92 -1.21 -25.30
C GLY A 201 7.32 0.10 -25.85
N HIS A 202 6.49 0.02 -26.89
CA HIS A 202 5.66 1.16 -27.28
C HIS A 202 4.57 1.39 -26.23
N LYS A 203 4.19 2.65 -25.97
CA LYS A 203 3.14 2.97 -24.97
C LYS A 203 1.76 2.36 -25.26
N ASP A 204 1.55 1.89 -26.49
CA ASP A 204 0.30 1.32 -26.98
C ASP A 204 0.39 -0.23 -27.14
N ASP A 205 1.52 -0.85 -26.80
CA ASP A 205 1.69 -2.31 -26.82
C ASP A 205 1.02 -2.96 -25.59
N PRO A 206 0.35 -4.13 -25.73
CA PRO A 206 -0.27 -4.83 -24.59
C PRO A 206 0.72 -5.17 -23.47
N GLY A 207 0.32 -4.94 -22.21
CA GLY A 207 1.09 -5.26 -21.01
C GLY A 207 2.20 -4.27 -20.65
N VAL A 208 2.57 -3.34 -21.54
CA VAL A 208 3.53 -2.25 -21.25
C VAL A 208 2.95 -1.27 -20.21
N ASP A 209 1.61 -1.17 -20.14
CA ASP A 209 0.87 -0.39 -19.16
C ASP A 209 1.11 -0.88 -17.72
N ILE A 210 0.96 -2.18 -17.47
CA ILE A 210 1.26 -2.78 -16.16
C ILE A 210 2.77 -2.77 -15.89
N LEU A 211 3.60 -3.08 -16.88
CA LEU A 211 5.06 -3.07 -16.71
C LEU A 211 5.60 -1.68 -16.32
N ALA A 212 4.99 -0.61 -16.84
CA ALA A 212 5.28 0.76 -16.42
C ALA A 212 4.96 0.99 -14.93
N ILE A 213 3.82 0.49 -14.43
CA ILE A 213 3.44 0.55 -13.01
C ILE A 213 4.44 -0.24 -12.16
N VAL A 214 4.77 -1.47 -12.55
CA VAL A 214 5.78 -2.32 -11.88
C VAL A 214 7.10 -1.59 -11.68
N ARG A 215 7.62 -0.95 -12.75
CA ARG A 215 8.87 -0.18 -12.69
C ARG A 215 8.73 1.13 -11.91
N LYS A 216 7.59 1.81 -11.99
CA LYS A 216 7.29 3.05 -11.23
C LYS A 216 7.35 2.82 -9.72
N PHE A 217 6.81 1.70 -9.24
CA PHE A 217 6.86 1.28 -7.84
C PHE A 217 8.12 0.47 -7.47
N GLN A 218 9.08 0.34 -8.39
CA GLN A 218 10.35 -0.38 -8.21
C GLN A 218 10.12 -1.81 -7.66
N LEU A 219 9.15 -2.52 -8.24
CA LEU A 219 8.83 -3.90 -7.89
C LEU A 219 9.78 -4.86 -8.63
N PRO A 220 10.54 -5.71 -7.93
CA PRO A 220 11.48 -6.64 -8.57
C PRO A 220 10.72 -7.87 -9.11
N GLU A 221 10.49 -7.94 -10.42
CA GLU A 221 9.93 -9.15 -11.05
C GLU A 221 10.92 -10.32 -11.00
N ALA A 222 12.11 -10.14 -11.59
CA ALA A 222 13.14 -11.18 -11.63
C ALA A 222 13.79 -11.42 -10.27
N PHE A 223 14.10 -12.69 -9.97
CA PHE A 223 15.00 -13.07 -8.90
C PHE A 223 16.44 -13.04 -9.41
N LYS A 224 17.40 -12.81 -8.51
CA LYS A 224 18.83 -12.95 -8.85
C LYS A 224 19.21 -14.43 -8.95
N GLU A 225 20.27 -14.72 -9.71
CA GLU A 225 20.76 -16.10 -9.89
C GLU A 225 21.07 -16.79 -8.55
N GLU A 226 21.76 -16.11 -7.63
CA GLU A 226 22.08 -16.60 -6.27
C GLU A 226 20.83 -17.04 -5.47
N VAL A 227 19.66 -16.43 -5.74
CA VAL A 227 18.39 -16.75 -5.07
C VAL A 227 17.70 -17.93 -5.75
N LEU A 228 17.86 -18.08 -7.07
CA LEU A 228 17.32 -19.20 -7.85
C LEU A 228 18.13 -20.48 -7.58
N GLU A 229 19.46 -20.40 -7.54
CA GLU A 229 20.35 -21.51 -7.18
C GLU A 229 20.01 -22.07 -5.79
N GLU A 230 19.76 -21.20 -4.80
CA GLU A 230 19.34 -21.62 -3.45
C GLU A 230 17.93 -22.24 -3.44
N ALA A 231 16.99 -21.71 -4.24
CA ALA A 231 15.64 -22.25 -4.36
C ALA A 231 15.59 -23.64 -5.02
N ASP A 232 16.40 -23.84 -6.07
CA ASP A 232 16.50 -25.10 -6.81
C ASP A 232 17.29 -26.17 -6.03
N ALA A 233 18.13 -25.77 -5.07
CA ALA A 233 18.77 -26.69 -4.13
C ALA A 233 17.82 -27.26 -3.06
N ALA A 234 16.62 -26.68 -2.87
CA ALA A 234 15.63 -27.19 -1.93
C ALA A 234 15.03 -28.53 -2.42
N PRO A 235 14.79 -29.52 -1.55
CA PRO A 235 14.30 -30.84 -1.98
C PRO A 235 12.90 -30.78 -2.63
N ASP A 236 12.64 -31.69 -3.58
CA ASP A 236 11.29 -31.89 -4.17
C ASP A 236 10.33 -32.65 -3.23
N SER A 237 10.88 -33.43 -2.30
CA SER A 237 10.14 -34.32 -1.40
C SER A 237 10.81 -34.42 -0.04
N ILE A 238 9.99 -34.45 1.01
CA ILE A 238 10.43 -34.67 2.39
C ILE A 238 10.70 -36.16 2.61
N THR A 239 11.72 -36.49 3.39
CA THR A 239 12.08 -37.89 3.72
C THR A 239 11.62 -38.30 5.12
N GLU A 240 11.38 -39.60 5.35
CA GLU A 240 11.03 -40.10 6.70
C GLU A 240 12.16 -39.83 7.72
N ASP A 241 13.42 -39.99 7.32
CA ASP A 241 14.58 -39.70 8.17
C ASP A 241 14.62 -38.22 8.60
N GLU A 242 14.22 -37.30 7.71
CA GLU A 242 14.10 -35.87 7.98
C GLU A 242 12.95 -35.55 8.95
N ILE A 243 11.80 -36.22 8.80
CA ILE A 243 10.64 -36.09 9.72
C ILE A 243 11.04 -36.56 11.13
N VAL A 244 11.66 -37.74 11.22
CA VAL A 244 12.06 -38.37 12.49
C VAL A 244 13.19 -37.61 13.18
N SER A 245 14.22 -37.20 12.43
CA SER A 245 15.37 -36.47 13.00
C SER A 245 15.02 -35.08 13.54
N GLN A 246 13.99 -34.43 12.97
CA GLN A 246 13.45 -33.17 13.48
C GLN A 246 12.40 -33.34 14.60
N GLY A 247 12.03 -34.57 14.95
CA GLY A 247 11.01 -34.83 15.98
C GLY A 247 9.63 -34.27 15.64
N ARG A 248 9.30 -34.13 14.34
CA ARG A 248 8.04 -33.51 13.91
C ARG A 248 6.84 -34.37 14.29
N ARG A 249 5.76 -33.73 14.76
CA ARG A 249 4.50 -34.42 15.03
C ARG A 249 3.90 -34.94 13.72
N ASP A 250 3.64 -36.24 13.62
CA ASP A 250 2.98 -36.82 12.46
C ASP A 250 1.46 -36.62 12.54
N LEU A 251 0.90 -35.87 11.60
CA LEU A 251 -0.53 -35.61 11.45
C LEU A 251 -1.08 -36.14 10.11
N ARG A 252 -0.31 -36.94 9.36
CA ARG A 252 -0.66 -37.43 8.01
C ARG A 252 -1.90 -38.33 7.97
N SER A 253 -2.35 -38.83 9.12
CA SER A 253 -3.57 -39.61 9.30
C SER A 253 -4.83 -38.77 9.54
N LYS A 254 -4.69 -37.46 9.82
CA LYS A 254 -5.84 -36.55 10.05
C LYS A 254 -6.48 -36.12 8.73
N ARG A 255 -7.79 -35.84 8.79
CA ARG A 255 -8.54 -35.20 7.68
C ARG A 255 -8.28 -33.69 7.67
N ILE A 256 -7.19 -33.28 7.05
CA ILE A 256 -6.79 -31.88 6.90
C ILE A 256 -7.05 -31.45 5.45
N VAL A 257 -7.59 -30.26 5.22
CA VAL A 257 -7.88 -29.70 3.88
C VAL A 257 -7.34 -28.27 3.74
N THR A 258 -7.01 -27.86 2.52
CA THR A 258 -6.88 -26.42 2.18
C THR A 258 -8.19 -25.95 1.56
N ILE A 259 -8.54 -24.66 1.71
CA ILE A 259 -9.74 -24.06 1.10
C ILE A 259 -9.36 -22.69 0.55
N ASP A 260 -9.22 -22.59 -0.78
CA ASP A 260 -8.58 -21.44 -1.42
C ASP A 260 -9.39 -20.88 -2.60
N GLY A 261 -8.89 -19.82 -3.23
CA GLY A 261 -9.40 -19.39 -4.54
C GLY A 261 -9.02 -20.39 -5.64
N GLU A 262 -9.85 -20.49 -6.69
CA GLU A 262 -9.63 -21.41 -7.82
C GLU A 262 -8.22 -21.27 -8.42
N ASP A 263 -7.75 -20.02 -8.55
CA ASP A 263 -6.51 -19.61 -9.19
C ASP A 263 -5.25 -19.75 -8.28
N ALA A 264 -5.42 -19.98 -6.97
CA ALA A 264 -4.34 -19.97 -5.97
C ALA A 264 -3.39 -21.19 -6.10
N LYS A 265 -2.08 -20.97 -5.93
CA LYS A 265 -1.04 -22.01 -6.08
C LYS A 265 -0.09 -22.08 -4.87
N ASP A 266 0.04 -20.95 -4.21
CA ASP A 266 0.69 -20.64 -2.94
C ASP A 266 -0.26 -20.93 -1.77
N LEU A 267 -0.52 -22.22 -1.51
CA LEU A 267 -1.42 -22.66 -0.43
C LEU A 267 -0.67 -22.58 0.91
N ASP A 268 -0.87 -21.48 1.64
CA ASP A 268 -0.21 -21.20 2.92
C ASP A 268 -0.76 -22.04 4.08
N ASP A 269 -2.09 -22.25 4.12
CA ASP A 269 -2.79 -22.81 5.27
C ASP A 269 -3.65 -24.04 4.97
N ALA A 270 -3.79 -24.89 5.98
CA ALA A 270 -4.67 -26.05 5.96
C ALA A 270 -5.31 -26.24 7.33
N VAL A 271 -6.56 -26.71 7.36
CA VAL A 271 -7.38 -26.75 8.58
C VAL A 271 -8.06 -28.09 8.81
N ASN A 272 -8.33 -28.39 10.08
CA ASN A 272 -9.24 -29.46 10.50
C ASN A 272 -10.00 -29.08 11.78
N VAL A 273 -11.21 -29.61 11.96
CA VAL A 273 -12.02 -29.41 13.18
C VAL A 273 -12.50 -30.76 13.71
N GLU A 274 -12.19 -31.05 14.96
CA GLU A 274 -12.63 -32.23 15.70
C GLU A 274 -13.59 -31.80 16.83
N LEU A 275 -14.63 -32.60 17.09
CA LEU A 275 -15.43 -32.47 18.32
C LEU A 275 -14.94 -33.52 19.32
N LEU A 276 -14.49 -33.07 20.48
CA LEU A 276 -13.92 -33.91 21.53
C LEU A 276 -15.03 -34.57 22.39
N GLU A 277 -14.68 -35.63 23.12
CA GLU A 277 -15.63 -36.39 23.97
C GLU A 277 -16.27 -35.54 25.09
N ASN A 278 -15.60 -34.46 25.51
CA ASN A 278 -16.11 -33.48 26.48
C ASN A 278 -17.05 -32.42 25.86
N GLY A 279 -17.32 -32.48 24.55
CA GLY A 279 -18.13 -31.51 23.82
C GLY A 279 -17.38 -30.24 23.39
N HIS A 280 -16.08 -30.14 23.65
CA HIS A 280 -15.24 -29.03 23.17
C HIS A 280 -14.87 -29.19 21.69
N TYR A 281 -14.63 -28.08 21.01
CA TYR A 281 -14.08 -28.08 19.66
C TYR A 281 -12.55 -28.03 19.71
N LYS A 282 -11.89 -28.88 18.91
CA LYS A 282 -10.46 -28.77 18.65
C LYS A 282 -10.23 -28.35 17.20
N LEU A 283 -9.71 -27.15 17.01
CA LEU A 283 -9.33 -26.59 15.70
C LEU A 283 -7.83 -26.79 15.50
N GLY A 284 -7.45 -27.45 14.41
CA GLY A 284 -6.08 -27.48 13.89
C GLY A 284 -5.92 -26.45 12.77
N VAL A 285 -4.92 -25.57 12.90
CA VAL A 285 -4.46 -24.67 11.84
C VAL A 285 -3.00 -25.02 11.54
N HIS A 286 -2.71 -25.43 10.30
CA HIS A 286 -1.43 -25.95 9.87
C HIS A 286 -0.87 -25.04 8.77
N ILE A 287 0.20 -24.31 9.07
CA ILE A 287 0.75 -23.29 8.16
C ILE A 287 2.06 -23.80 7.54
N ALA A 288 2.24 -23.57 6.23
CA ALA A 288 3.46 -23.88 5.48
C ALA A 288 4.72 -23.48 6.24
N ASP A 289 5.63 -24.44 6.48
CA ASP A 289 6.85 -24.21 7.27
C ASP A 289 7.97 -23.57 6.43
N VAL A 290 7.71 -22.36 5.94
CA VAL A 290 8.65 -21.62 5.08
C VAL A 290 9.96 -21.32 5.80
N SER A 291 9.93 -21.13 7.13
CA SER A 291 11.12 -20.91 7.98
C SER A 291 12.13 -22.06 7.91
N TYR A 292 11.69 -23.26 7.55
CA TYR A 292 12.54 -24.42 7.40
C TYR A 292 13.39 -24.37 6.11
N TYR A 293 12.84 -23.78 5.04
CA TYR A 293 13.51 -23.68 3.74
C TYR A 293 14.24 -22.34 3.57
N VAL A 294 13.68 -21.24 4.11
CA VAL A 294 14.25 -19.88 4.00
C VAL A 294 14.90 -19.47 5.31
N ARG A 295 16.21 -19.74 5.43
CA ARG A 295 17.01 -19.55 6.66
C ARG A 295 17.54 -18.11 6.78
N GLU A 296 17.70 -17.63 8.01
CA GLU A 296 18.18 -16.25 8.25
C GLU A 296 19.57 -16.01 7.62
N GLY A 297 19.70 -14.88 6.91
CA GLY A 297 20.95 -14.43 6.30
C GLY A 297 21.32 -15.08 4.97
N THR A 298 20.48 -15.97 4.41
CA THR A 298 20.71 -16.54 3.07
C THR A 298 20.22 -15.62 1.95
N ALA A 299 20.46 -15.98 0.68
CA ALA A 299 20.06 -15.15 -0.45
C ALA A 299 18.53 -15.10 -0.58
N LEU A 300 17.85 -16.23 -0.35
CA LEU A 300 16.40 -16.30 -0.24
C LEU A 300 15.83 -15.39 0.84
N ASP A 301 16.47 -15.33 2.02
CA ASP A 301 16.02 -14.48 3.12
C ASP A 301 16.21 -12.99 2.83
N ILE A 302 17.39 -12.61 2.35
CA ILE A 302 17.70 -11.22 2.00
C ILE A 302 16.73 -10.73 0.92
N GLU A 303 16.40 -11.55 -0.08
CA GLU A 303 15.44 -11.20 -1.12
C GLU A 303 13.99 -11.17 -0.61
N ALA A 304 13.59 -12.11 0.25
CA ALA A 304 12.27 -12.10 0.89
C ALA A 304 12.08 -10.86 1.78
N TYR A 305 13.11 -10.44 2.52
CA TYR A 305 13.14 -9.18 3.25
C TYR A 305 12.96 -8.02 2.27
N ASN A 306 13.81 -7.90 1.25
CA ASN A 306 13.76 -6.80 0.28
C ASN A 306 12.37 -6.64 -0.37
N ARG A 307 11.70 -7.76 -0.69
CA ARG A 307 10.34 -7.76 -1.26
C ARG A 307 9.27 -7.41 -0.21
N GLY A 308 9.39 -7.96 1.01
CA GLY A 308 8.50 -7.75 2.15
C GLY A 308 7.16 -8.50 2.06
N CYS A 309 6.55 -8.52 0.87
CA CYS A 309 5.37 -9.32 0.55
C CYS A 309 5.27 -9.64 -0.95
N SER A 310 4.41 -10.58 -1.31
CA SER A 310 3.95 -10.74 -2.69
C SER A 310 3.04 -9.57 -3.09
N VAL A 311 2.97 -9.25 -4.39
CA VAL A 311 2.10 -8.21 -4.96
C VAL A 311 1.17 -8.84 -6.00
N TYR A 312 -0.15 -8.63 -5.87
CA TYR A 312 -1.18 -9.27 -6.67
C TYR A 312 -1.80 -8.28 -7.66
N LEU A 313 -1.10 -8.05 -8.78
CA LEU A 313 -1.56 -7.18 -9.86
C LEU A 313 -2.67 -7.86 -10.68
N THR A 314 -3.40 -7.09 -11.48
CA THR A 314 -4.59 -7.57 -12.20
C THR A 314 -4.33 -8.70 -13.21
N ASP A 315 -3.12 -8.76 -13.81
CA ASP A 315 -2.74 -9.81 -14.77
C ASP A 315 -1.73 -10.84 -14.22
N ARG A 316 -1.04 -10.53 -13.12
CA ARG A 316 0.12 -11.31 -12.62
C ARG A 316 0.35 -11.14 -11.12
N VAL A 317 1.06 -12.10 -10.54
CA VAL A 317 1.59 -12.00 -9.18
C VAL A 317 3.10 -11.80 -9.25
N ILE A 318 3.64 -10.83 -8.51
CA ILE A 318 5.07 -10.70 -8.23
C ILE A 318 5.30 -11.36 -6.86
N PRO A 319 5.84 -12.59 -6.80
CA PRO A 319 5.90 -13.34 -5.56
C PRO A 319 7.06 -12.88 -4.66
N MET A 320 6.89 -13.01 -3.35
CA MET A 320 7.96 -12.80 -2.36
C MET A 320 9.07 -13.85 -2.47
N LEU A 321 8.72 -15.09 -2.84
CA LEU A 321 9.62 -16.23 -2.93
C LEU A 321 9.59 -16.85 -4.34
N PRO A 322 10.68 -17.47 -4.82
CA PRO A 322 10.69 -18.18 -6.10
C PRO A 322 9.61 -19.26 -6.17
N HIS A 323 8.99 -19.43 -7.34
CA HIS A 323 7.89 -20.38 -7.54
C HIS A 323 8.24 -21.84 -7.18
N ARG A 324 9.52 -22.21 -7.28
CA ARG A 324 10.05 -23.52 -6.85
C ARG A 324 9.79 -23.81 -5.36
N LEU A 325 9.72 -22.76 -4.54
CA LEU A 325 9.31 -22.82 -3.14
C LEU A 325 7.80 -22.51 -3.00
N SER A 326 7.37 -21.34 -3.47
CA SER A 326 6.02 -20.79 -3.19
C SER A 326 4.90 -21.72 -3.66
N ASN A 327 5.05 -22.35 -4.83
CA ASN A 327 4.05 -23.23 -5.43
C ASN A 327 4.44 -24.71 -5.28
N GLY A 328 5.69 -24.98 -4.87
CA GLY A 328 6.31 -26.30 -4.84
C GLY A 328 6.31 -26.91 -3.43
N ILE A 329 7.46 -26.84 -2.75
CA ILE A 329 7.70 -27.55 -1.48
C ILE A 329 7.06 -26.85 -0.26
N CYS A 330 6.87 -25.52 -0.30
CA CYS A 330 6.19 -24.79 0.77
C CYS A 330 4.66 -24.91 0.67
N SER A 331 4.10 -24.81 -0.55
CA SER A 331 2.65 -24.92 -0.78
C SER A 331 2.10 -26.26 -0.30
N LEU A 332 0.99 -26.22 0.44
CA LEU A 332 0.29 -27.37 1.06
C LEU A 332 -0.51 -28.22 0.07
N ASN A 333 0.12 -28.49 -1.07
CA ASN A 333 -0.38 -29.26 -2.21
C ASN A 333 -1.08 -30.58 -1.79
N PRO A 334 -2.17 -30.96 -2.48
CA PRO A 334 -3.01 -32.09 -2.08
C PRO A 334 -2.27 -33.43 -2.14
N LYS A 335 -2.51 -34.28 -1.14
CA LYS A 335 -2.12 -35.72 -1.10
C LYS A 335 -0.61 -35.97 -1.15
N VAL A 336 0.21 -34.95 -0.89
CA VAL A 336 1.66 -35.05 -0.70
C VAL A 336 2.04 -34.62 0.71
N ASP A 337 3.14 -35.17 1.22
CA ASP A 337 3.62 -34.87 2.56
C ASP A 337 4.21 -33.46 2.59
N ARG A 338 3.90 -32.68 3.62
CA ARG A 338 4.30 -31.27 3.76
C ARG A 338 4.64 -30.90 5.20
N LEU A 339 5.70 -30.11 5.37
CA LEU A 339 6.14 -29.60 6.67
C LEU A 339 5.30 -28.38 7.06
N THR A 340 4.79 -28.36 8.29
CA THR A 340 4.03 -27.20 8.80
C THR A 340 4.47 -26.76 10.19
N MET A 341 4.26 -25.47 10.46
CA MET A 341 4.14 -24.93 11.80
C MET A 341 2.65 -24.96 12.16
N SER A 342 2.28 -25.75 13.17
CA SER A 342 0.90 -26.01 13.54
C SER A 342 0.51 -25.29 14.83
N CYS A 343 -0.74 -24.83 14.88
CA CYS A 343 -1.41 -24.38 16.09
C CYS A 343 -2.69 -25.21 16.26
N GLU A 344 -2.75 -26.05 17.30
CA GLU A 344 -3.98 -26.73 17.72
C GLU A 344 -4.60 -25.99 18.91
N MET A 345 -5.89 -25.67 18.85
CA MET A 345 -6.62 -24.88 19.86
C MET A 345 -7.88 -25.64 20.32
N GLU A 346 -8.06 -25.78 21.63
CA GLU A 346 -9.27 -26.35 22.25
C GLU A 346 -10.18 -25.24 22.76
N PHE A 347 -11.43 -25.23 22.30
CA PHE A 347 -12.46 -24.24 22.61
C PHE A 347 -13.56 -24.85 23.49
N ASP A 348 -13.82 -24.20 24.63
CA ASP A 348 -14.95 -24.54 25.51
C ASP A 348 -16.31 -24.16 24.89
N GLU A 349 -17.40 -24.47 25.61
CA GLU A 349 -18.77 -24.09 25.21
C GLU A 349 -18.94 -22.58 24.93
N ASN A 350 -18.16 -21.74 25.62
CA ASN A 350 -18.15 -20.28 25.49
C ASN A 350 -17.20 -19.78 24.37
N LEU A 351 -16.51 -20.68 23.69
CA LEU A 351 -15.46 -20.42 22.69
C LEU A 351 -14.25 -19.67 23.26
N LYS A 352 -13.92 -19.92 24.52
CA LYS A 352 -12.62 -19.54 25.06
C LYS A 352 -11.62 -20.64 24.70
N VAL A 353 -10.43 -20.25 24.21
CA VAL A 353 -9.28 -21.15 24.16
C VAL A 353 -8.95 -21.56 25.60
N VAL A 354 -9.13 -22.84 25.92
CA VAL A 354 -8.84 -23.42 27.25
C VAL A 354 -7.52 -24.18 27.27
N ASN A 355 -7.06 -24.63 26.10
CA ASN A 355 -5.77 -25.25 25.88
C ASN A 355 -5.32 -24.96 24.44
N HIS A 356 -4.01 -24.81 24.21
CA HIS A 356 -3.45 -24.70 22.88
C HIS A 356 -2.01 -25.23 22.83
N GLU A 357 -1.62 -25.75 21.67
CA GLU A 357 -0.26 -26.24 21.40
C GLU A 357 0.24 -25.66 20.08
N ILE A 358 1.48 -25.14 20.09
CA ILE A 358 2.19 -24.67 18.90
C ILE A 358 3.40 -25.59 18.69
N PHE A 359 3.53 -26.19 17.50
CA PHE A 359 4.56 -27.22 17.25
C PHE A 359 4.86 -27.40 15.76
N THR A 360 6.06 -27.92 15.45
CA THR A 360 6.42 -28.36 14.10
C THR A 360 5.86 -29.75 13.81
N SER A 361 5.33 -29.95 12.60
CA SER A 361 4.66 -31.19 12.21
C SER A 361 4.90 -31.53 10.73
N VAL A 362 4.39 -32.70 10.34
CA VAL A 362 4.19 -33.11 8.96
C VAL A 362 2.71 -33.44 8.74
N ILE A 363 2.11 -32.90 7.68
CA ILE A 363 0.74 -33.17 7.27
C ILE A 363 0.71 -33.84 5.88
N LYS A 364 -0.44 -34.40 5.53
CA LYS A 364 -0.76 -34.84 4.17
C LYS A 364 -2.22 -34.45 3.90
N THR A 365 -2.43 -33.38 3.16
CA THR A 365 -3.78 -32.84 2.95
C THR A 365 -4.65 -33.82 2.17
N SER A 366 -5.88 -34.01 2.63
CA SER A 366 -6.86 -34.95 2.07
C SER A 366 -7.38 -34.47 0.72
N GLU A 367 -7.66 -33.18 0.57
CA GLU A 367 -8.02 -32.51 -0.69
C GLU A 367 -7.58 -31.03 -0.66
N ARG A 368 -7.42 -30.45 -1.85
CA ARG A 368 -7.45 -28.99 -2.08
C ARG A 368 -8.88 -28.62 -2.45
N MET A 369 -9.56 -27.89 -1.59
CA MET A 369 -10.91 -27.37 -1.86
C MET A 369 -10.84 -25.95 -2.43
N THR A 370 -11.95 -25.48 -2.97
CA THR A 370 -12.11 -24.07 -3.35
C THR A 370 -13.27 -23.45 -2.60
N TYR A 371 -13.22 -22.14 -2.34
CA TYR A 371 -14.31 -21.42 -1.67
C TYR A 371 -15.66 -21.65 -2.37
N THR A 372 -15.71 -21.60 -3.70
CA THR A 372 -16.95 -21.87 -4.48
C THR A 372 -17.52 -23.26 -4.20
N ASN A 373 -16.69 -24.30 -4.17
CA ASN A 373 -17.14 -25.67 -3.92
C ASN A 373 -17.64 -25.83 -2.48
N VAL A 374 -16.93 -25.30 -1.49
CA VAL A 374 -17.33 -25.39 -0.08
C VAL A 374 -18.63 -24.61 0.18
N ARG A 375 -18.77 -23.41 -0.40
CA ARG A 375 -20.03 -22.64 -0.38
C ARG A 375 -21.18 -23.46 -0.92
N LYS A 376 -21.07 -23.98 -2.15
CA LYS A 376 -22.11 -24.80 -2.80
C LYS A 376 -22.52 -26.01 -1.96
N LEU A 377 -21.54 -26.69 -1.35
CA LEU A 377 -21.79 -27.88 -0.51
C LEU A 377 -22.56 -27.51 0.77
N LEU A 378 -22.24 -26.38 1.41
CA LEU A 378 -22.92 -25.94 2.62
C LEU A 378 -24.30 -25.32 2.35
N THR A 379 -24.48 -24.55 1.28
CA THR A 379 -25.78 -23.92 0.95
C THR A 379 -26.77 -24.90 0.29
N GLY A 380 -26.32 -26.09 -0.11
CA GLY A 380 -27.15 -27.07 -0.82
C GLY A 380 -27.34 -26.77 -2.31
N GLU A 381 -26.57 -25.83 -2.86
CA GLU A 381 -26.51 -25.52 -4.30
C GLU A 381 -25.63 -26.50 -5.11
N ALA A 382 -24.86 -27.35 -4.42
CA ALA A 382 -23.96 -28.30 -5.06
C ALA A 382 -24.68 -29.31 -5.97
N GLU A 383 -24.09 -29.53 -7.15
CA GLU A 383 -24.51 -30.56 -8.08
C GLU A 383 -24.36 -31.96 -7.45
N PRO A 384 -25.23 -32.95 -7.75
CA PRO A 384 -25.19 -34.27 -7.10
C PRO A 384 -23.83 -34.98 -7.17
N GLU A 385 -23.11 -34.84 -8.30
CA GLU A 385 -21.75 -35.37 -8.49
C GLU A 385 -20.73 -34.76 -7.52
N LEU A 386 -20.87 -33.47 -7.20
CA LEU A 386 -20.00 -32.75 -6.27
C LEU A 386 -20.27 -33.21 -4.82
N VAL A 387 -21.55 -33.40 -4.47
CA VAL A 387 -21.98 -33.92 -3.17
C VAL A 387 -21.49 -35.36 -2.98
N GLU A 388 -21.64 -36.24 -3.97
CA GLU A 388 -21.17 -37.63 -3.89
C GLU A 388 -19.65 -37.69 -3.74
N ARG A 389 -18.91 -36.91 -4.54
CA ARG A 389 -17.43 -36.85 -4.50
C ARG A 389 -16.89 -36.44 -3.13
N TYR A 390 -17.53 -35.48 -2.46
CA TYR A 390 -17.07 -34.94 -1.18
C TYR A 390 -17.90 -35.37 0.02
N ALA A 391 -18.78 -36.38 -0.13
CA ALA A 391 -19.68 -36.87 0.91
C ALA A 391 -18.98 -37.19 2.24
N TYR A 392 -17.73 -37.69 2.15
CA TYR A 392 -16.93 -38.04 3.33
C TYR A 392 -16.40 -36.85 4.14
N LEU A 393 -16.37 -35.64 3.55
CA LEU A 393 -15.97 -34.37 4.20
C LEU A 393 -17.16 -33.52 4.66
N MET A 394 -18.41 -33.87 4.28
CA MET A 394 -19.59 -33.04 4.54
C MET A 394 -19.83 -32.73 6.02
N GLU A 395 -19.62 -33.72 6.90
CA GLU A 395 -19.74 -33.51 8.36
C GLU A 395 -18.58 -32.69 8.92
N ASP A 396 -17.41 -32.75 8.30
CA ASP A 396 -16.25 -31.94 8.68
C ASP A 396 -16.48 -30.46 8.30
N PHE A 397 -17.00 -30.18 7.09
CA PHE A 397 -17.37 -28.82 6.68
C PHE A 397 -18.50 -28.20 7.52
N LYS A 398 -19.53 -28.98 7.90
CA LYS A 398 -20.60 -28.48 8.79
C LYS A 398 -20.09 -28.10 10.18
N ARG A 399 -19.16 -28.89 10.75
CA ARG A 399 -18.50 -28.56 12.03
C ARG A 399 -17.66 -27.30 11.91
N MET A 400 -16.96 -27.14 10.79
CA MET A 400 -16.18 -25.94 10.51
C MET A 400 -17.08 -24.70 10.41
N GLU A 401 -18.20 -24.79 9.68
CA GLU A 401 -19.22 -23.73 9.59
C GLU A 401 -19.79 -23.37 10.98
N GLU A 402 -20.19 -24.36 11.79
CA GLU A 402 -20.72 -24.11 13.13
C GLU A 402 -19.70 -23.39 14.02
N LEU A 403 -18.46 -23.89 14.06
CA LEU A 403 -17.39 -23.30 14.86
C LEU A 403 -17.08 -21.87 14.40
N ALA A 404 -16.95 -21.64 13.10
CA ALA A 404 -16.66 -20.32 12.56
C ALA A 404 -17.80 -19.32 12.82
N ALA A 405 -19.07 -19.70 12.58
CA ALA A 405 -20.23 -18.85 12.86
C ALA A 405 -20.31 -18.48 14.36
N ARG A 406 -20.00 -19.45 15.24
CA ARG A 406 -19.88 -19.24 16.69
C ARG A 406 -18.74 -18.28 17.03
N LEU A 407 -17.54 -18.47 16.47
CA LEU A 407 -16.37 -17.60 16.68
C LEU A 407 -16.64 -16.16 16.22
N ARG A 408 -17.20 -15.98 15.02
CA ARG A 408 -17.67 -14.68 14.50
C ARG A 408 -18.63 -14.01 15.48
N GLY A 409 -19.62 -14.77 15.97
CA GLY A 409 -20.59 -14.30 16.96
C GLY A 409 -19.94 -13.79 18.26
N ARG A 410 -18.82 -14.40 18.70
CA ARG A 410 -18.02 -13.93 19.83
C ARG A 410 -17.18 -12.69 19.47
N ARG A 411 -16.54 -12.67 18.30
CA ARG A 411 -15.74 -11.54 17.76
C ARG A 411 -16.58 -10.26 17.63
N MET A 412 -17.80 -10.34 17.09
CA MET A 412 -18.72 -9.20 16.97
C MET A 412 -19.27 -8.72 18.32
N LYS A 413 -19.53 -9.64 19.28
CA LYS A 413 -19.91 -9.30 20.66
C LYS A 413 -18.78 -8.57 21.42
N ARG A 414 -17.52 -8.96 21.19
CA ARG A 414 -16.32 -8.27 21.71
C ARG A 414 -16.21 -6.83 21.15
N GLY A 415 -16.77 -6.60 19.96
CA GLY A 415 -16.86 -5.30 19.32
C GLY A 415 -15.92 -5.11 18.14
N ALA A 416 -15.43 -6.19 17.53
CA ALA A 416 -14.75 -6.12 16.25
C ALA A 416 -15.63 -5.38 15.22
N ILE A 417 -14.98 -4.69 14.29
CA ILE A 417 -15.61 -3.85 13.28
C ILE A 417 -15.54 -4.59 11.94
N ASP A 418 -16.70 -5.02 11.44
CA ASP A 418 -16.82 -5.82 10.22
C ASP A 418 -17.22 -4.90 9.06
N PHE A 419 -16.23 -4.43 8.32
CA PHE A 419 -16.43 -3.65 7.11
C PHE A 419 -16.71 -4.59 5.92
N ASP A 420 -17.98 -4.72 5.57
CA ASP A 420 -18.46 -5.51 4.44
C ASP A 420 -18.45 -4.64 3.16
N PHE A 421 -17.26 -4.41 2.59
CA PHE A 421 -17.12 -3.64 1.34
C PHE A 421 -17.13 -4.58 0.13
N GLU A 422 -17.92 -4.21 -0.89
CA GLU A 422 -17.90 -4.89 -2.19
C GLU A 422 -16.58 -4.57 -2.93
N GLU A 423 -15.65 -5.52 -2.94
CA GLU A 423 -14.41 -5.43 -3.74
C GLU A 423 -14.68 -5.77 -5.21
N SER A 424 -13.76 -5.37 -6.11
CA SER A 424 -13.86 -5.70 -7.54
C SER A 424 -12.93 -6.88 -7.91
N LYS A 425 -13.43 -7.81 -8.73
CA LYS A 425 -12.59 -8.76 -9.48
C LYS A 425 -12.66 -8.36 -10.95
N ILE A 426 -11.57 -7.80 -11.47
CA ILE A 426 -11.41 -7.52 -12.89
C ILE A 426 -11.07 -8.83 -13.59
N LEU A 427 -11.85 -9.18 -14.62
CA LEU A 427 -11.61 -10.36 -15.46
C LEU A 427 -10.86 -9.90 -16.71
N VAL A 428 -9.70 -10.52 -17.00
CA VAL A 428 -8.88 -10.21 -18.18
C VAL A 428 -8.81 -11.40 -19.14
N ASP A 429 -8.62 -11.12 -20.43
CA ASP A 429 -8.31 -12.13 -21.43
C ASP A 429 -6.80 -12.47 -21.46
N ALA A 430 -6.40 -13.35 -22.39
CA ALA A 430 -5.02 -13.80 -22.53
C ALA A 430 -4.04 -12.70 -22.97
N ASP A 431 -4.54 -11.58 -23.54
CA ASP A 431 -3.75 -10.41 -23.92
C ASP A 431 -3.72 -9.35 -22.80
N GLY A 432 -4.31 -9.64 -21.63
CA GLY A 432 -4.36 -8.73 -20.48
C GLY A 432 -5.37 -7.58 -20.63
N LYS A 433 -6.31 -7.68 -21.57
CA LYS A 433 -7.39 -6.71 -21.75
C LYS A 433 -8.56 -7.05 -20.82
N PRO A 434 -9.16 -6.08 -20.10
CA PRO A 434 -10.32 -6.33 -19.27
C PRO A 434 -11.54 -6.70 -20.14
N THR A 435 -12.18 -7.80 -19.77
CA THR A 435 -13.39 -8.34 -20.41
C THR A 435 -14.64 -8.06 -19.58
N ASP A 436 -14.51 -8.06 -18.25
CA ASP A 436 -15.58 -7.68 -17.33
C ASP A 436 -15.03 -7.21 -15.97
N ILE A 437 -15.89 -6.59 -15.16
CA ILE A 437 -15.60 -6.21 -13.77
C ILE A 437 -16.77 -6.67 -12.92
N VAL A 438 -16.53 -7.67 -12.08
CA VAL A 438 -17.57 -8.28 -11.23
C VAL A 438 -17.32 -7.95 -9.76
N LYS A 439 -18.39 -7.91 -8.95
CA LYS A 439 -18.26 -7.82 -7.50
C LYS A 439 -17.66 -9.12 -6.96
N ARG A 440 -16.72 -8.99 -6.02
CA ARG A 440 -16.17 -10.11 -5.26
C ARG A 440 -17.03 -10.32 -4.01
N GLU A 441 -17.81 -11.39 -4.01
CA GLU A 441 -18.62 -11.78 -2.85
C GLU A 441 -17.77 -12.52 -1.80
N ARG A 442 -17.93 -12.16 -0.52
CA ARG A 442 -17.34 -12.85 0.64
C ARG A 442 -18.32 -13.90 1.15
N SER A 443 -18.14 -15.16 0.77
CA SER A 443 -19.09 -16.23 1.11
C SER A 443 -18.80 -16.89 2.47
N VAL A 444 -19.65 -17.85 2.86
CA VAL A 444 -19.48 -18.63 4.08
C VAL A 444 -18.13 -19.35 4.14
N ALA A 445 -17.56 -19.75 2.99
CA ALA A 445 -16.28 -20.45 2.94
C ALA A 445 -15.09 -19.51 3.24
N GLU A 446 -15.07 -18.31 2.67
CA GLU A 446 -14.06 -17.28 2.99
C GLU A 446 -14.16 -16.84 4.46
N MET A 447 -15.38 -16.59 4.94
CA MET A 447 -15.61 -16.22 6.34
C MET A 447 -15.18 -17.32 7.32
N MET A 448 -15.35 -18.60 6.95
CA MET A 448 -14.94 -19.74 7.77
C MET A 448 -13.42 -19.79 7.97
N ILE A 449 -12.66 -19.72 6.88
CA ILE A 449 -11.19 -19.68 6.94
C ILE A 449 -10.70 -18.43 7.67
N GLU A 450 -11.32 -17.27 7.44
CA GLU A 450 -10.98 -16.03 8.14
C GLU A 450 -11.05 -16.17 9.67
N GLU A 451 -12.14 -16.71 10.23
CA GLU A 451 -12.25 -16.88 11.69
C GLU A 451 -11.20 -17.86 12.25
N PHE A 452 -10.83 -18.90 11.50
CA PHE A 452 -9.79 -19.85 11.92
C PHE A 452 -8.39 -19.23 11.89
N MET A 453 -8.07 -18.47 10.84
CA MET A 453 -6.80 -17.75 10.75
C MET A 453 -6.69 -16.66 11.82
N LEU A 454 -7.78 -15.95 12.11
CA LEU A 454 -7.84 -14.98 13.21
C LEU A 454 -7.63 -15.64 14.57
N ALA A 455 -8.26 -16.79 14.83
CA ALA A 455 -8.09 -17.52 16.08
C ALA A 455 -6.62 -17.97 16.29
N ALA A 456 -5.97 -18.49 15.25
CA ALA A 456 -4.55 -18.84 15.29
C ALA A 456 -3.66 -17.60 15.50
N ASN A 457 -3.90 -16.52 14.76
CA ASN A 457 -3.18 -15.25 14.87
C ASN A 457 -3.27 -14.62 16.27
N GLU A 458 -4.45 -14.59 16.88
CA GLU A 458 -4.64 -14.11 18.26
C GLU A 458 -3.91 -15.02 19.27
N THR A 459 -4.06 -16.34 19.16
CA THR A 459 -3.47 -17.33 20.08
C THR A 459 -1.95 -17.32 20.05
N VAL A 460 -1.34 -17.27 18.86
CA VAL A 460 0.11 -17.18 18.68
C VAL A 460 0.64 -15.86 19.24
N ALA A 461 -0.03 -14.73 18.93
CA ALA A 461 0.37 -13.42 19.44
C ALA A 461 0.32 -13.34 20.97
N GLU A 462 -0.75 -13.84 21.59
CA GLU A 462 -0.90 -13.88 23.05
C GLU A 462 0.19 -14.74 23.70
N HIS A 463 0.43 -15.95 23.17
CA HIS A 463 1.41 -16.88 23.72
C HIS A 463 2.83 -16.31 23.74
N PHE A 464 3.31 -15.75 22.61
CA PHE A 464 4.67 -15.19 22.53
C PHE A 464 4.81 -13.83 23.24
N SER A 465 3.73 -13.05 23.35
CA SER A 465 3.66 -11.86 24.20
C SER A 465 3.91 -12.19 25.67
N TRP A 466 3.21 -13.20 26.23
CA TRP A 466 3.40 -13.60 27.63
C TRP A 466 4.79 -14.18 27.92
N MET A 467 5.40 -14.85 26.94
CA MET A 467 6.80 -15.32 27.03
C MET A 467 7.84 -14.19 26.88
N LYS A 468 7.42 -12.96 26.55
CA LYS A 468 8.28 -11.78 26.32
C LYS A 468 9.38 -12.01 25.27
N VAL A 469 9.05 -12.79 24.25
CA VAL A 469 9.93 -13.07 23.12
C VAL A 469 9.83 -11.88 22.14
N PRO A 470 10.94 -11.41 21.52
CA PRO A 470 10.87 -10.36 20.50
C PRO A 470 10.05 -10.85 19.30
N PHE A 471 9.01 -10.10 18.94
CA PHE A 471 7.98 -10.55 18.01
C PHE A 471 7.51 -9.38 17.13
N LEU A 472 6.75 -9.69 16.07
CA LEU A 472 6.08 -8.69 15.24
C LEU A 472 4.58 -8.78 15.44
N TYR A 473 3.97 -7.67 15.81
CA TYR A 473 2.53 -7.52 15.99
C TYR A 473 1.93 -6.76 14.80
N ARG A 474 0.71 -7.15 14.43
CA ARG A 474 -0.10 -6.37 13.48
C ARG A 474 -0.99 -5.45 14.31
N VAL A 475 -0.59 -4.19 14.41
CA VAL A 475 -1.26 -3.20 15.27
C VAL A 475 -2.23 -2.34 14.48
N HIS A 476 -3.34 -1.99 15.13
CA HIS A 476 -4.28 -0.96 14.68
C HIS A 476 -4.64 -0.14 15.92
N GLU A 477 -3.98 0.99 16.09
CA GLU A 477 -4.17 1.91 17.22
C GLU A 477 -5.57 2.56 17.20
N ASP A 478 -5.99 3.16 18.31
CA ASP A 478 -7.23 3.95 18.38
C ASP A 478 -7.30 5.04 17.27
N PRO A 479 -8.49 5.28 16.69
CA PRO A 479 -8.72 6.35 15.71
C PRO A 479 -8.29 7.72 16.21
N ASP A 480 -7.98 8.61 15.27
CA ASP A 480 -7.72 10.01 15.60
C ASP A 480 -8.97 10.67 16.20
N ALA A 481 -8.82 11.36 17.34
CA ALA A 481 -9.94 11.90 18.09
C ALA A 481 -10.68 13.02 17.34
N GLU A 482 -9.98 13.85 16.55
CA GLU A 482 -10.60 14.92 15.78
C GLU A 482 -11.38 14.35 14.59
N LYS A 483 -10.77 13.44 13.82
CA LYS A 483 -11.47 12.71 12.73
C LYS A 483 -12.70 11.96 13.22
N LEU A 484 -12.61 11.36 14.41
CA LEU A 484 -13.70 10.61 15.01
C LEU A 484 -14.83 11.54 15.48
N MET A 485 -14.53 12.70 16.07
CA MET A 485 -15.54 13.72 16.40
C MET A 485 -16.23 14.25 15.13
N ASN A 486 -15.47 14.57 14.09
CA ASN A 486 -16.01 15.01 12.80
C ASN A 486 -16.94 13.96 12.19
N PHE A 487 -16.60 12.67 12.30
CA PHE A 487 -17.48 11.57 11.91
C PHE A 487 -18.76 11.53 12.74
N MET A 488 -18.70 11.70 14.07
CA MET A 488 -19.91 11.71 14.90
C MET A 488 -20.84 12.89 14.59
N GLU A 489 -20.29 14.09 14.35
CA GLU A 489 -21.08 15.24 13.89
C GLU A 489 -21.75 14.96 12.54
N PHE A 490 -21.01 14.37 11.60
CA PHE A 490 -21.53 13.99 10.28
C PHE A 490 -22.67 12.98 10.38
N VAL A 491 -22.46 11.87 11.09
CA VAL A 491 -23.44 10.79 11.33
C VAL A 491 -24.72 11.33 12.00
N THR A 492 -24.59 12.31 12.90
CA THR A 492 -25.74 12.96 13.55
C THR A 492 -26.67 13.67 12.54
N ASN A 493 -26.15 14.17 11.41
CA ASN A 493 -26.98 14.76 10.36
C ASN A 493 -27.88 13.73 9.63
N PHE A 494 -27.54 12.44 9.72
CA PHE A 494 -28.34 11.33 9.21
C PHE A 494 -29.30 10.77 10.27
N GLY A 495 -29.34 11.35 11.48
CA GLY A 495 -30.24 10.95 12.57
C GLY A 495 -29.72 9.81 13.45
N TYR A 496 -28.55 9.26 13.15
CA TYR A 496 -27.89 8.25 13.98
C TYR A 496 -27.06 8.90 15.09
N SER A 497 -26.89 8.22 16.22
CA SER A 497 -26.09 8.74 17.35
C SER A 497 -25.19 7.66 17.94
N VAL A 498 -23.86 7.87 17.88
CA VAL A 498 -22.89 6.94 18.47
C VAL A 498 -22.66 7.29 19.95
N LYS A 499 -22.69 6.27 20.81
CA LYS A 499 -22.47 6.43 22.25
C LYS A 499 -20.98 6.39 22.56
N GLY A 500 -20.43 7.46 23.13
CA GLY A 500 -19.03 7.56 23.59
C GLY A 500 -18.91 8.05 25.04
N LYS A 501 -17.69 7.98 25.60
CA LYS A 501 -17.36 8.57 26.91
C LYS A 501 -16.21 9.56 26.75
N GLY A 502 -16.51 10.85 26.77
CA GLY A 502 -15.50 11.88 26.50
C GLY A 502 -14.94 11.73 25.09
N ASN A 503 -13.62 11.86 24.94
CA ASN A 503 -12.94 11.77 23.64
C ASN A 503 -12.67 10.31 23.18
N SER A 504 -13.11 9.29 23.93
CA SER A 504 -12.90 7.88 23.56
C SER A 504 -14.22 7.18 23.19
N VAL A 505 -14.15 6.38 22.12
CA VAL A 505 -15.25 5.57 21.58
C VAL A 505 -14.78 4.13 21.52
N HIS A 506 -15.51 3.24 22.16
CA HIS A 506 -15.22 1.81 22.13
C HIS A 506 -15.58 1.22 20.75
N PRO A 507 -14.79 0.31 20.15
CA PRO A 507 -15.08 -0.32 18.87
C PRO A 507 -16.54 -0.80 18.70
N ARG A 508 -17.09 -1.45 19.73
CA ARG A 508 -18.50 -1.90 19.77
C ARG A 508 -19.53 -0.79 19.48
N ALA A 509 -19.27 0.47 19.80
CA ALA A 509 -20.18 1.58 19.50
C ALA A 509 -20.19 1.95 18.01
N LEU A 510 -19.06 1.81 17.33
CA LEU A 510 -18.96 1.92 15.87
C LEU A 510 -19.57 0.70 15.18
N GLN A 511 -19.31 -0.51 15.69
CA GLN A 511 -19.92 -1.73 15.17
C GLN A 511 -21.46 -1.70 15.27
N SER A 512 -22.02 -1.19 16.37
CA SER A 512 -23.49 -1.02 16.43
C SER A 512 -24.04 0.06 15.50
N LEU A 513 -23.25 1.06 15.11
CA LEU A 513 -23.65 1.95 14.01
C LEU A 513 -23.67 1.19 12.67
N LEU A 514 -22.66 0.35 12.38
CA LEU A 514 -22.66 -0.50 11.18
C LEU A 514 -23.87 -1.46 11.16
N GLU A 515 -24.23 -2.04 12.31
CA GLU A 515 -25.44 -2.85 12.47
C GLU A 515 -26.73 -2.06 12.22
N ASP A 516 -26.81 -0.80 12.68
CA ASP A 516 -27.99 0.07 12.53
C ASP A 516 -28.17 0.62 11.08
N ILE A 517 -27.10 0.80 10.32
CA ILE A 517 -27.14 1.31 8.93
C ILE A 517 -27.25 0.21 7.87
N LYS A 518 -27.12 -1.08 8.24
CA LYS A 518 -27.08 -2.18 7.26
C LYS A 518 -28.36 -2.27 6.43
N GLY A 519 -28.23 -2.28 5.10
CA GLY A 519 -29.32 -2.26 4.13
C GLY A 519 -29.95 -0.87 3.89
N THR A 520 -29.36 0.21 4.40
CA THR A 520 -29.83 1.59 4.14
C THR A 520 -29.09 2.23 2.96
N PRO A 521 -29.70 3.20 2.24
CA PRO A 521 -29.02 3.90 1.13
C PRO A 521 -27.71 4.60 1.54
N GLU A 522 -27.59 4.98 2.82
CA GLU A 522 -26.41 5.60 3.39
C GLU A 522 -25.36 4.62 3.96
N GLU A 523 -25.57 3.30 3.89
CA GLU A 523 -24.64 2.27 4.42
C GLU A 523 -23.22 2.45 3.86
N THR A 524 -23.08 2.36 2.52
CA THR A 524 -21.79 2.47 1.81
C THR A 524 -21.05 3.76 2.15
N VAL A 525 -21.82 4.85 2.33
CA VAL A 525 -21.32 6.20 2.63
C VAL A 525 -20.74 6.28 4.04
N LEU A 526 -21.55 5.92 5.03
CA LEU A 526 -21.20 6.03 6.43
C LEU A 526 -20.08 5.04 6.76
N SER A 527 -20.08 3.84 6.16
CA SER A 527 -18.99 2.86 6.25
C SER A 527 -17.67 3.40 5.66
N LYS A 528 -17.69 3.98 4.44
CA LYS A 528 -16.47 4.55 3.83
C LYS A 528 -15.92 5.73 4.62
N ILE A 529 -16.77 6.60 5.18
CA ILE A 529 -16.31 7.74 6.00
C ILE A 529 -15.82 7.25 7.37
N MET A 530 -16.48 6.25 7.98
CA MET A 530 -15.98 5.60 9.20
C MET A 530 -14.57 5.03 9.01
N LEU A 531 -14.34 4.30 7.91
CA LEU A 531 -13.03 3.76 7.57
C LEU A 531 -11.98 4.87 7.41
N ARG A 532 -12.31 5.97 6.72
CA ARG A 532 -11.41 7.14 6.54
C ARG A 532 -11.08 7.85 7.85
N SER A 533 -11.90 7.70 8.89
CA SER A 533 -11.64 8.22 10.23
C SER A 533 -10.73 7.32 11.09
N MET A 534 -10.53 6.06 10.70
CA MET A 534 -9.61 5.14 11.38
C MET A 534 -8.15 5.35 10.98
N LYS A 535 -7.23 4.73 11.74
CA LYS A 535 -5.83 4.62 11.36
C LYS A 535 -5.64 3.44 10.41
N GLN A 536 -4.58 3.49 9.61
CA GLN A 536 -4.12 2.32 8.88
C GLN A 536 -3.44 1.34 9.86
N ALA A 537 -3.74 0.05 9.72
CA ALA A 537 -3.00 -0.99 10.42
C ALA A 537 -1.57 -1.08 9.88
N ARG A 538 -0.62 -1.47 10.74
CA ARG A 538 0.82 -1.55 10.42
C ARG A 538 1.48 -2.66 11.25
N TYR A 539 2.71 -3.02 10.91
CA TYR A 539 3.53 -3.85 11.79
C TYR A 539 4.23 -2.98 12.86
N ASP A 540 4.43 -3.54 14.04
CA ASP A 540 5.19 -2.95 15.15
C ASP A 540 5.87 -4.07 15.95
N ALA A 541 6.97 -3.74 16.64
CA ALA A 541 7.62 -4.65 17.59
C ALA A 541 6.90 -4.71 18.95
N GLN A 542 6.00 -3.76 19.23
CA GLN A 542 5.20 -3.67 20.44
C GLN A 542 3.75 -4.12 20.19
N SER A 543 3.16 -4.87 21.13
CA SER A 543 1.74 -5.22 21.10
C SER A 543 0.89 -4.03 21.55
N LEU A 544 0.53 -3.16 20.61
CA LEU A 544 -0.33 -1.98 20.84
C LEU A 544 -1.84 -2.28 20.66
N GLY A 545 -2.20 -3.55 20.45
CA GLY A 545 -3.57 -3.98 20.16
C GLY A 545 -4.03 -3.71 18.72
N HIS A 546 -5.21 -4.23 18.38
CA HIS A 546 -5.83 -4.07 17.07
C HIS A 546 -7.31 -3.66 17.19
N PHE A 547 -7.55 -2.35 17.23
CA PHE A 547 -8.84 -1.68 17.42
C PHE A 547 -9.96 -2.27 16.54
N GLY A 548 -9.72 -2.40 15.24
CA GLY A 548 -10.71 -2.94 14.29
C GLY A 548 -11.09 -4.42 14.51
N LEU A 549 -10.26 -5.21 15.21
CA LEU A 549 -10.57 -6.60 15.57
C LEU A 549 -11.03 -6.74 17.04
N ALA A 550 -11.03 -5.62 17.78
CA ALA A 550 -11.17 -5.57 19.22
C ALA A 550 -10.27 -6.60 19.95
N ALA A 551 -9.03 -6.79 19.47
CA ALA A 551 -8.07 -7.77 19.98
C ALA A 551 -6.90 -7.07 20.71
N GLU A 552 -6.47 -7.63 21.84
CA GLU A 552 -5.34 -7.12 22.64
C GLU A 552 -3.98 -7.58 22.09
N PHE A 553 -3.91 -8.83 21.64
CA PHE A 553 -2.76 -9.43 20.99
C PHE A 553 -3.16 -9.88 19.58
N TYR A 554 -2.44 -9.42 18.56
CA TYR A 554 -2.67 -9.84 17.18
C TYR A 554 -1.38 -9.75 16.36
N SER A 555 -1.06 -10.81 15.62
CA SER A 555 0.11 -10.93 14.75
C SER A 555 -0.29 -11.70 13.49
N HIS A 556 0.35 -11.44 12.36
CA HIS A 556 0.17 -12.28 11.18
C HIS A 556 1.10 -13.50 11.24
N PHE A 557 0.52 -14.68 11.37
CA PHE A 557 1.21 -15.98 11.44
C PHE A 557 0.88 -16.89 10.24
N THR A 558 -0.25 -16.65 9.57
CA THR A 558 -0.90 -17.62 8.68
C THR A 558 -0.54 -17.50 7.20
N SER A 559 0.44 -16.68 6.79
CA SER A 559 0.82 -16.58 5.37
C SER A 559 2.31 -16.31 5.09
N PRO A 560 3.24 -17.14 5.59
CA PRO A 560 4.68 -16.95 5.44
C PRO A 560 5.21 -17.16 4.00
N ILE A 561 4.45 -17.72 3.06
CA ILE A 561 4.87 -17.80 1.64
C ILE A 561 4.88 -16.41 1.00
N ARG A 562 3.99 -15.52 1.45
CA ARG A 562 3.71 -14.22 0.81
C ARG A 562 3.85 -12.99 1.72
N ARG A 563 4.19 -13.17 3.01
CA ARG A 563 4.45 -12.08 3.97
C ARG A 563 5.73 -12.36 4.78
N TYR A 564 6.68 -11.43 4.75
CA TYR A 564 7.92 -11.54 5.51
C TYR A 564 7.75 -11.47 7.04
N PRO A 565 6.82 -10.67 7.60
CA PRO A 565 6.54 -10.68 9.04
C PRO A 565 6.18 -12.07 9.59
N ASP A 566 5.31 -12.81 8.88
CA ASP A 566 4.94 -14.18 9.21
C ASP A 566 6.17 -15.10 9.20
N LEU A 567 7.01 -15.02 8.15
CA LEU A 567 8.26 -15.78 8.05
C LEU A 567 9.23 -15.50 9.22
N ILE A 568 9.37 -14.23 9.62
CA ILE A 568 10.19 -13.85 10.78
C ILE A 568 9.66 -14.46 12.07
N ILE A 569 8.36 -14.34 12.35
CA ILE A 569 7.83 -14.91 13.58
C ILE A 569 7.87 -16.45 13.57
N HIS A 570 7.74 -17.10 12.41
CA HIS A 570 7.95 -18.56 12.30
C HIS A 570 9.36 -18.99 12.69
N ARG A 571 10.41 -18.22 12.34
CA ARG A 571 11.79 -18.48 12.80
C ARG A 571 11.93 -18.32 14.30
N VAL A 572 11.36 -17.26 14.87
CA VAL A 572 11.36 -17.01 16.31
C VAL A 572 10.62 -18.13 17.07
N ILE A 573 9.45 -18.53 16.57
CA ILE A 573 8.68 -19.67 17.10
C ILE A 573 9.54 -20.94 17.07
N ARG A 574 10.16 -21.25 15.94
CA ARG A 574 11.07 -22.39 15.78
C ARG A 574 12.21 -22.38 16.81
N GLU A 575 12.94 -21.27 16.93
CA GLU A 575 14.07 -21.17 17.87
C GLU A 575 13.64 -21.40 19.31
N VAL A 576 12.45 -20.92 19.70
CA VAL A 576 11.88 -21.15 21.03
C VAL A 576 11.41 -22.60 21.20
N LEU A 577 10.83 -23.24 20.18
CA LEU A 577 10.44 -24.66 20.24
C LEU A 577 11.65 -25.61 20.31
N GLU A 578 12.73 -25.30 19.58
CA GLU A 578 13.94 -26.13 19.52
C GLU A 578 14.82 -25.97 20.76
N ASN A 579 14.88 -24.77 21.37
CA ASN A 579 15.78 -24.46 22.51
C ASN A 579 15.05 -24.23 23.85
N GLY A 580 13.72 -24.17 23.87
CA GLY A 580 12.89 -23.81 25.02
C GLY A 580 12.86 -22.31 25.35
N THR A 581 14.00 -21.62 25.24
CA THR A 581 14.14 -20.17 25.42
C THR A 581 15.21 -19.61 24.49
N LEU A 582 15.09 -18.34 24.11
CA LEU A 582 16.18 -17.60 23.45
C LEU A 582 17.30 -17.30 24.45
N SER A 583 18.56 -17.27 23.97
CA SER A 583 19.68 -16.74 24.75
C SER A 583 19.61 -15.21 24.84
N ASP A 584 20.14 -14.63 25.93
CA ASP A 584 20.10 -13.17 26.17
C ASP A 584 20.63 -12.37 24.98
N ALA A 585 21.74 -12.80 24.39
CA ALA A 585 22.35 -12.15 23.22
C ALA A 585 21.48 -12.24 21.95
N ARG A 586 20.75 -13.36 21.76
CA ARG A 586 19.80 -13.53 20.64
C ARG A 586 18.53 -12.70 20.87
N HIS A 587 18.08 -12.60 22.11
CA HIS A 587 16.95 -11.75 22.51
C HIS A 587 17.26 -10.27 22.23
N GLU A 588 18.42 -9.76 22.69
CA GLU A 588 18.86 -8.39 22.45
C GLU A 588 19.03 -8.09 20.95
N TYR A 589 19.65 -9.01 20.20
CA TYR A 589 19.76 -8.91 18.74
C TYR A 589 18.39 -8.78 18.07
N LEU A 590 17.46 -9.71 18.34
CA LEU A 590 16.13 -9.68 17.71
C LEU A 590 15.35 -8.43 18.14
N ALA A 591 15.37 -8.07 19.42
CA ALA A 591 14.72 -6.85 19.93
C ALA A 591 15.22 -5.58 19.23
N SER A 592 16.52 -5.48 18.94
CA SER A 592 17.08 -4.36 18.17
C SER A 592 16.64 -4.33 16.69
N ARG A 593 16.32 -5.49 16.11
CA ARG A 593 15.98 -5.66 14.68
C ARG A 593 14.49 -5.64 14.37
N MET A 594 13.62 -5.99 15.32
CA MET A 594 12.16 -6.05 15.07
C MET A 594 11.58 -4.71 14.64
N SER A 595 12.08 -3.58 15.16
CA SER A 595 11.62 -2.25 14.75
C SER A 595 11.91 -1.95 13.28
N ASP A 596 13.13 -2.26 12.80
CA ASP A 596 13.52 -2.09 11.40
C ASP A 596 12.64 -2.94 10.48
N ILE A 597 12.45 -4.23 10.84
CA ILE A 597 11.65 -5.18 10.07
C ILE A 597 10.18 -4.76 10.02
N ALA A 598 9.63 -4.30 11.14
CA ALA A 598 8.25 -3.81 11.23
C ALA A 598 8.04 -2.58 10.33
N GLN A 599 8.95 -1.61 10.37
CA GLN A 599 8.91 -0.43 9.50
C GLN A 599 8.99 -0.84 8.03
N GLN A 600 10.01 -1.61 7.66
CA GLN A 600 10.27 -2.02 6.29
C GLN A 600 9.10 -2.82 5.70
N SER A 601 8.54 -3.76 6.48
CA SER A 601 7.39 -4.57 6.03
C SER A 601 6.14 -3.70 5.82
N SER A 602 5.92 -2.72 6.70
CA SER A 602 4.83 -1.74 6.57
C SER A 602 5.03 -0.76 5.41
N GLU A 603 6.27 -0.51 4.99
CA GLU A 603 6.59 0.29 3.79
C GLU A 603 6.36 -0.53 2.51
N ARG A 604 6.84 -1.76 2.45
CA ARG A 604 6.62 -2.67 1.30
C ARG A 604 5.16 -3.00 1.07
N GLU A 605 4.39 -3.23 2.13
CA GLU A 605 2.93 -3.43 2.05
C GLU A 605 2.21 -2.22 1.44
N ARG A 606 2.59 -0.99 1.83
CA ARG A 606 2.00 0.23 1.24
C ARG A 606 2.35 0.36 -0.25
N VAL A 607 3.60 0.07 -0.63
CA VAL A 607 4.04 0.07 -2.04
C VAL A 607 3.29 -0.98 -2.87
N ALA A 608 3.04 -2.17 -2.31
CA ALA A 608 2.23 -3.20 -2.96
C ALA A 608 0.79 -2.72 -3.19
N VAL A 609 0.11 -2.27 -2.13
CA VAL A 609 -1.29 -1.80 -2.19
C VAL A 609 -1.46 -0.61 -3.14
N ASP A 610 -0.51 0.32 -3.17
CA ASP A 610 -0.57 1.47 -4.09
C ASP A 610 -0.39 1.03 -5.56
N ALA A 611 0.46 0.03 -5.84
CA ALA A 611 0.63 -0.55 -7.18
C ALA A 611 -0.58 -1.38 -7.65
N GLU A 612 -1.17 -2.17 -6.74
CA GLU A 612 -2.40 -2.93 -6.99
C GLU A 612 -3.56 -1.99 -7.36
N ARG A 613 -3.76 -0.92 -6.58
CA ARG A 613 -4.77 0.12 -6.85
C ARG A 613 -4.55 0.87 -8.15
N GLU A 614 -3.31 1.21 -8.48
CA GLU A 614 -3.02 1.90 -9.74
C GLU A 614 -3.29 1.00 -10.96
N THR A 615 -3.03 -0.31 -10.82
CA THR A 615 -3.34 -1.32 -11.83
C THR A 615 -4.85 -1.53 -11.96
N GLU A 616 -5.58 -1.59 -10.84
CA GLU A 616 -7.04 -1.66 -10.83
C GLU A 616 -7.67 -0.43 -11.52
N ALA A 617 -7.18 0.77 -11.21
CA ALA A 617 -7.63 2.02 -11.83
C ALA A 617 -7.35 2.05 -13.35
N LEU A 618 -6.14 1.64 -13.77
CA LEU A 618 -5.76 1.47 -15.18
C LEU A 618 -6.73 0.56 -15.92
N LYS A 619 -7.01 -0.63 -15.37
CA LYS A 619 -7.89 -1.61 -16.02
C LYS A 619 -9.37 -1.23 -15.94
N LYS A 620 -9.82 -0.53 -14.88
CA LYS A 620 -11.13 0.14 -14.81
C LYS A 620 -11.28 1.19 -15.91
N ALA A 621 -10.29 2.05 -16.12
CA ALA A 621 -10.28 3.01 -17.22
C ALA A 621 -10.30 2.31 -18.59
N GLN A 622 -9.46 1.29 -18.79
CA GLN A 622 -9.41 0.52 -20.05
C GLN A 622 -10.75 -0.15 -20.37
N TYR A 623 -11.45 -0.70 -19.38
CA TYR A 623 -12.78 -1.30 -19.54
C TYR A 623 -13.87 -0.28 -19.91
N MET A 624 -13.79 0.94 -19.40
CA MET A 624 -14.78 1.99 -19.68
C MET A 624 -14.54 2.74 -21.00
N LEU A 625 -13.40 2.50 -21.67
CA LEU A 625 -13.00 3.25 -22.86
C LEU A 625 -13.95 3.05 -24.04
N ASP A 626 -14.51 1.85 -24.22
CA ASP A 626 -15.52 1.57 -25.25
C ASP A 626 -16.97 1.88 -24.82
N LYS A 627 -17.16 2.24 -23.54
CA LYS A 627 -18.46 2.63 -22.96
C LYS A 627 -18.73 4.13 -23.01
N VAL A 628 -17.87 4.92 -23.64
CA VAL A 628 -18.04 6.38 -23.79
C VAL A 628 -19.35 6.68 -24.54
N GLY A 629 -20.23 7.45 -23.92
CA GLY A 629 -21.59 7.74 -24.41
C GLY A 629 -22.69 6.83 -23.84
N GLU A 630 -22.35 5.70 -23.20
CA GLU A 630 -23.33 4.84 -22.53
C GLU A 630 -23.81 5.44 -21.19
N GLU A 631 -25.01 5.03 -20.77
CA GLU A 631 -25.69 5.54 -19.59
C GLU A 631 -25.76 4.48 -18.49
N PHE A 632 -25.41 4.87 -17.27
CA PHE A 632 -25.36 3.99 -16.10
C PHE A 632 -26.16 4.58 -14.94
N GLU A 633 -26.64 3.71 -14.05
CA GLU A 633 -27.07 4.11 -12.72
C GLU A 633 -25.86 4.02 -11.77
N GLY A 634 -25.74 4.97 -10.85
CA GLY A 634 -24.66 4.99 -9.86
C GLY A 634 -25.07 5.75 -8.61
N ILE A 635 -24.28 5.56 -7.55
CA ILE A 635 -24.48 6.19 -6.25
C ILE A 635 -23.37 7.22 -6.06
N ILE A 636 -23.70 8.43 -5.62
CA ILE A 636 -22.68 9.43 -5.28
C ILE A 636 -21.83 8.88 -4.13
N SER A 637 -20.55 8.60 -4.39
CA SER A 637 -19.58 7.99 -3.46
C SER A 637 -18.81 9.02 -2.63
N SER A 638 -18.64 10.24 -3.17
CA SER A 638 -17.96 11.35 -2.50
C SER A 638 -18.37 12.69 -3.10
N VAL A 639 -18.39 13.75 -2.30
CA VAL A 639 -18.70 15.12 -2.75
C VAL A 639 -17.58 16.06 -2.30
N THR A 640 -17.15 16.93 -3.21
CA THR A 640 -16.02 17.85 -3.01
C THR A 640 -16.35 19.26 -3.53
N GLY A 641 -15.50 20.24 -3.21
CA GLY A 641 -15.61 21.60 -3.74
C GLY A 641 -15.39 21.76 -5.25
N PHE A 642 -14.98 20.70 -5.97
CA PHE A 642 -14.74 20.74 -7.43
C PHE A 642 -15.63 19.77 -8.23
N GLY A 643 -16.49 19.01 -7.57
CA GLY A 643 -17.34 18.00 -8.20
C GLY A 643 -17.75 16.88 -7.26
N MET A 644 -18.42 15.87 -7.80
CA MET A 644 -18.89 14.69 -7.08
C MET A 644 -18.46 13.43 -7.79
N PHE A 645 -17.97 12.46 -7.03
CA PHE A 645 -17.63 11.13 -7.50
C PHE A 645 -18.87 10.23 -7.43
N VAL A 646 -18.98 9.34 -8.41
CA VAL A 646 -20.10 8.43 -8.59
C VAL A 646 -19.54 7.04 -8.77
N GLU A 647 -20.04 6.09 -8.00
CA GLU A 647 -19.68 4.68 -8.09
C GLU A 647 -20.81 3.93 -8.79
N LEU A 648 -20.45 3.20 -9.85
CA LEU A 648 -21.35 2.31 -10.58
C LEU A 648 -21.47 0.97 -9.84
N ASP A 649 -22.49 0.17 -10.16
CA ASP A 649 -22.70 -1.14 -9.54
C ASP A 649 -21.49 -2.08 -9.69
N ASN A 650 -20.74 -2.00 -10.80
CA ASN A 650 -19.50 -2.76 -10.97
C ASN A 650 -18.27 -2.16 -10.25
N THR A 651 -18.47 -1.29 -9.24
CA THR A 651 -17.43 -0.59 -8.44
C THR A 651 -16.53 0.38 -9.22
N VAL A 652 -16.87 0.70 -10.48
CA VAL A 652 -16.18 1.73 -11.25
C VAL A 652 -16.55 3.11 -10.70
N GLU A 653 -15.55 3.90 -10.32
CA GLU A 653 -15.74 5.28 -9.85
C GLU A 653 -15.36 6.30 -10.94
N GLY A 654 -16.14 7.37 -11.07
CA GLY A 654 -15.89 8.46 -12.02
C GLY A 654 -16.39 9.81 -11.50
N LEU A 655 -15.86 10.91 -12.06
CA LEU A 655 -16.07 12.27 -11.57
C LEU A 655 -17.05 13.06 -12.44
N ILE A 656 -18.11 13.61 -11.83
CA ILE A 656 -18.88 14.73 -12.39
C ILE A 656 -18.25 16.02 -11.88
N ARG A 657 -17.75 16.88 -12.78
CA ARG A 657 -17.15 18.16 -12.37
C ARG A 657 -18.24 19.18 -12.03
N LEU A 658 -17.94 20.07 -11.10
CA LEU A 658 -18.81 21.19 -10.75
C LEU A 658 -19.07 22.13 -11.95
N SER A 659 -18.11 22.25 -12.88
CA SER A 659 -18.25 23.02 -14.12
C SER A 659 -19.33 22.51 -15.08
N ASP A 660 -19.67 21.22 -14.96
CA ASP A 660 -20.50 20.51 -15.93
C ASP A 660 -21.97 20.51 -15.47
N LEU A 661 -22.22 20.91 -14.21
CA LEU A 661 -23.54 21.19 -13.64
C LEU A 661 -24.06 22.56 -14.12
N THR A 662 -24.58 22.60 -15.35
CA THR A 662 -24.98 23.84 -16.03
C THR A 662 -26.30 24.47 -15.57
N ASP A 663 -27.06 23.82 -14.68
CA ASP A 663 -28.43 24.24 -14.33
C ASP A 663 -28.53 25.20 -13.13
N ASP A 664 -27.48 25.30 -12.31
CA ASP A 664 -27.42 26.19 -11.15
C ASP A 664 -25.98 26.49 -10.71
N TYR A 665 -25.82 27.46 -9.80
CA TYR A 665 -24.58 27.62 -9.03
C TYR A 665 -24.66 26.74 -7.79
N TYR A 666 -23.75 25.79 -7.66
CA TYR A 666 -23.72 24.85 -6.54
C TYR A 666 -22.62 25.22 -5.53
N ASN A 667 -23.03 25.42 -4.27
CA ASN A 667 -22.11 25.62 -3.16
C ASN A 667 -21.80 24.31 -2.45
N PHE A 668 -20.53 24.08 -2.12
CA PHE A 668 -20.11 22.91 -1.33
C PHE A 668 -20.28 23.16 0.17
N HIS A 669 -21.15 22.38 0.79
CA HIS A 669 -21.39 22.37 2.23
C HIS A 669 -20.59 21.23 2.87
N GLU A 670 -19.33 21.51 3.17
CA GLU A 670 -18.33 20.56 3.70
C GLU A 670 -18.87 19.67 4.83
N ARG A 671 -19.46 20.25 5.89
CA ARG A 671 -20.03 19.51 7.04
C ARG A 671 -21.19 18.57 6.68
N GLN A 672 -21.84 18.78 5.55
CA GLN A 672 -22.96 17.95 5.06
C GLN A 672 -22.53 17.03 3.90
N PHE A 673 -21.29 17.16 3.41
CA PHE A 673 -20.80 16.56 2.18
C PHE A 673 -21.83 16.68 1.03
N ALA A 674 -22.30 17.90 0.80
CA ALA A 674 -23.40 18.19 -0.12
C ALA A 674 -23.07 19.35 -1.05
N LEU A 675 -23.48 19.25 -2.31
CA LEU A 675 -23.56 20.37 -3.24
C LEU A 675 -25.01 20.89 -3.24
N VAL A 676 -25.20 22.18 -2.96
CA VAL A 676 -26.53 22.82 -2.87
C VAL A 676 -26.64 23.94 -3.90
N GLY A 677 -27.61 23.83 -4.79
CA GLY A 677 -27.90 24.81 -5.84
C GLY A 677 -28.59 26.07 -5.27
N GLU A 678 -28.02 27.25 -5.54
CA GLU A 678 -28.51 28.53 -5.01
C GLU A 678 -29.94 28.88 -5.42
N ARG A 679 -30.32 28.59 -6.67
CA ARG A 679 -31.58 29.03 -7.28
C ARG A 679 -32.63 27.92 -7.31
N THR A 680 -32.21 26.70 -7.58
CA THR A 680 -33.03 25.51 -7.71
C THR A 680 -33.30 24.86 -6.36
N SER A 681 -32.44 25.09 -5.36
CA SER A 681 -32.39 24.32 -4.11
C SER A 681 -32.25 22.81 -4.33
N LYS A 682 -31.73 22.38 -5.50
CA LYS A 682 -31.28 21.00 -5.71
C LYS A 682 -30.14 20.70 -4.76
N ILE A 683 -30.10 19.46 -4.29
CA ILE A 683 -29.08 19.01 -3.34
C ILE A 683 -28.57 17.66 -3.84
N TYR A 684 -27.27 17.59 -4.09
CA TYR A 684 -26.56 16.34 -4.35
C TYR A 684 -25.76 15.97 -3.10
N ARG A 685 -26.03 14.81 -2.50
CA ARG A 685 -25.33 14.29 -1.32
C ARG A 685 -24.72 12.94 -1.62
N ILE A 686 -23.71 12.57 -0.83
CA ILE A 686 -23.21 11.21 -0.84
C ILE A 686 -24.37 10.25 -0.48
N GLY A 687 -24.53 9.17 -1.25
CA GLY A 687 -25.60 8.18 -1.12
C GLY A 687 -26.85 8.43 -1.95
N ASP A 688 -26.96 9.56 -2.66
CA ASP A 688 -28.07 9.75 -3.60
C ASP A 688 -27.84 8.93 -4.90
N GLU A 689 -28.89 8.22 -5.36
CA GLU A 689 -28.89 7.51 -6.64
C GLU A 689 -29.09 8.49 -7.82
N ILE A 690 -28.17 8.46 -8.78
CA ILE A 690 -28.20 9.31 -9.98
C ILE A 690 -27.99 8.49 -11.24
N LYS A 691 -28.46 9.04 -12.37
CA LYS A 691 -28.21 8.50 -13.70
C LYS A 691 -27.15 9.34 -14.40
N VAL A 692 -26.10 8.68 -14.87
CA VAL A 692 -24.92 9.31 -15.47
C VAL A 692 -24.67 8.80 -16.88
N ARG A 693 -23.92 9.57 -17.67
CA ARG A 693 -23.32 9.12 -18.94
C ARG A 693 -21.81 9.15 -18.83
N VAL A 694 -21.12 8.17 -19.42
CA VAL A 694 -19.66 8.22 -19.59
C VAL A 694 -19.33 9.34 -20.58
N ALA A 695 -18.81 10.46 -20.08
CA ALA A 695 -18.51 11.62 -20.91
C ALA A 695 -17.13 11.48 -21.58
N ARG A 696 -16.15 10.97 -20.84
CA ARG A 696 -14.77 10.78 -21.31
C ARG A 696 -14.02 9.79 -20.42
N VAL A 697 -13.10 9.04 -21.01
CA VAL A 697 -12.06 8.29 -20.28
C VAL A 697 -10.70 8.88 -20.63
N ASN A 698 -9.82 9.04 -19.63
CA ASN A 698 -8.45 9.46 -19.83
C ASN A 698 -7.48 8.34 -19.41
N MET A 699 -6.90 7.67 -20.41
CA MET A 699 -5.93 6.59 -20.21
C MET A 699 -4.56 7.04 -19.69
N GLU A 700 -4.23 8.35 -19.71
CA GLU A 700 -2.96 8.83 -19.14
C GLU A 700 -3.05 9.10 -17.62
N GLU A 701 -4.24 9.38 -17.11
CA GLU A 701 -4.49 9.68 -15.68
C GLU A 701 -5.28 8.55 -14.98
N HIS A 702 -5.69 7.53 -15.74
CA HIS A 702 -6.61 6.46 -15.31
C HIS A 702 -7.95 6.99 -14.74
N THR A 703 -8.43 8.14 -15.22
CA THR A 703 -9.66 8.80 -14.73
C THR A 703 -10.83 8.66 -15.68
N ILE A 704 -12.04 8.49 -15.13
CA ILE A 704 -13.31 8.49 -15.86
C ILE A 704 -14.11 9.75 -15.48
N ASP A 705 -14.61 10.45 -16.50
CA ASP A 705 -15.46 11.62 -16.35
C ASP A 705 -16.92 11.26 -16.67
N PHE A 706 -17.85 11.69 -15.82
CA PHE A 706 -19.28 11.48 -15.99
C PHE A 706 -20.04 12.79 -16.26
N GLU A 707 -21.08 12.72 -17.08
CA GLU A 707 -22.11 13.74 -17.26
C GLU A 707 -23.35 13.35 -16.44
N LEU A 708 -23.95 14.30 -15.70
CA LEU A 708 -25.20 14.07 -14.99
C LEU A 708 -26.39 14.13 -15.96
N LEU A 709 -27.24 13.10 -15.97
CA LEU A 709 -28.46 13.07 -16.79
C LEU A 709 -29.71 13.37 -15.97
N ASP A 710 -29.90 12.64 -14.87
CA ASP A 710 -31.07 12.74 -14.01
C ASP A 710 -30.73 12.27 -12.58
N MET A 711 -31.59 12.62 -11.63
CA MET A 711 -31.49 12.21 -10.22
C MET A 711 -32.78 11.50 -9.83
N LYS A 712 -32.68 10.27 -9.33
CA LYS A 712 -33.87 9.55 -8.88
C LYS A 712 -34.47 10.27 -7.66
N PRO A 713 -35.79 10.50 -7.60
CA PRO A 713 -36.42 11.07 -6.42
C PRO A 713 -36.29 10.11 -5.24
N ARG A 714 -35.65 10.58 -4.16
CA ARG A 714 -35.46 9.83 -2.91
C ARG A 714 -36.83 9.36 -2.38
N LYS A 715 -36.98 8.06 -2.13
CA LYS A 715 -38.23 7.48 -1.60
C LYS A 715 -38.61 8.18 -0.28
N GLU A 716 -39.76 8.86 -0.26
CA GLU A 716 -40.29 9.47 0.96
C GLU A 716 -40.63 8.38 1.99
N GLY A 717 -39.75 8.19 2.98
CA GLY A 717 -39.95 7.15 4.01
C GLY A 717 -38.83 7.01 5.05
N SER A 718 -37.57 7.34 4.74
CA SER A 718 -36.44 7.08 5.66
C SER A 718 -36.33 8.03 6.87
N PHE A 719 -37.07 9.14 6.90
CA PHE A 719 -37.07 10.08 8.04
C PHE A 719 -38.43 10.20 8.74
N SER A 720 -38.93 9.08 9.27
CA SER A 720 -40.05 9.10 10.23
C SER A 720 -40.03 7.92 11.21
N ARG A 721 -39.00 7.86 12.08
CA ARG A 721 -39.07 7.15 13.37
C ARG A 721 -37.98 7.64 14.33
N GLY A 722 -38.38 8.46 15.29
CA GLY A 722 -37.48 9.07 16.28
C GLY A 722 -38.25 10.01 17.20
N GLY A 723 -39.04 9.45 18.11
CA GLY A 723 -39.92 10.22 19.00
C GLY A 723 -39.13 11.02 20.03
N GLY A 724 -38.80 12.27 19.73
CA GLY A 724 -38.22 13.25 20.65
C GLY A 724 -38.64 14.67 20.26
N GLY A 725 -39.20 15.43 21.20
CA GLY A 725 -39.86 16.72 20.94
C GLY A 725 -38.94 17.90 20.59
N GLY A 726 -38.18 17.80 19.51
CA GLY A 726 -37.43 18.91 18.91
C GLY A 726 -38.35 19.86 18.12
N LYS A 727 -38.25 21.17 18.37
CA LYS A 727 -39.00 22.19 17.62
C LYS A 727 -38.50 22.27 16.17
N PRO A 728 -39.38 22.51 15.17
CA PRO A 728 -38.96 22.69 13.78
C PRO A 728 -38.02 23.91 13.63
N PHE A 729 -36.92 23.70 12.91
CA PHE A 729 -35.82 24.66 12.80
C PHE A 729 -36.18 25.84 11.87
N LYS A 730 -36.25 27.06 12.43
CA LYS A 730 -36.38 28.28 11.62
C LYS A 730 -35.01 28.74 11.09
N GLY A 731 -34.57 28.15 9.98
CA GLY A 731 -33.32 28.49 9.29
C GLY A 731 -33.46 29.31 7.99
N ALA A 732 -34.66 29.40 7.41
CA ALA A 732 -34.88 29.99 6.09
C ALA A 732 -35.64 31.33 6.15
N ALA A 733 -34.97 32.40 6.59
CA ALA A 733 -35.51 33.76 6.58
C ALA A 733 -34.40 34.81 6.46
N GLY A 734 -33.56 34.70 5.42
CA GLY A 734 -32.30 35.44 5.33
C GLY A 734 -31.91 36.03 3.96
N PHE A 735 -32.77 35.98 2.94
CA PHE A 735 -32.45 36.61 1.64
C PHE A 735 -33.68 37.29 1.02
N LYS A 736 -33.78 38.60 1.19
CA LYS A 736 -34.80 39.43 0.51
C LYS A 736 -34.08 40.33 -0.50
N GLY A 737 -33.84 39.77 -1.69
CA GLY A 737 -33.14 40.45 -2.76
C GLY A 737 -33.82 41.76 -3.17
N PHE A 738 -33.00 42.80 -3.39
CA PHE A 738 -33.42 44.04 -4.03
C PHE A 738 -34.07 43.75 -5.39
N ARG A 739 -35.29 44.23 -5.62
CA ARG A 739 -35.85 44.32 -6.97
C ARG A 739 -36.37 45.74 -7.21
N GLY A 740 -35.82 46.39 -8.23
CA GLY A 740 -36.18 47.76 -8.61
C GLY A 740 -37.68 47.87 -8.93
N GLY A 741 -38.28 48.99 -8.53
CA GLY A 741 -39.73 49.13 -8.51
C GLY A 741 -40.36 49.60 -9.84
N LYS A 742 -41.69 49.46 -9.90
CA LYS A 742 -42.62 50.36 -10.62
C LYS A 742 -44.06 50.09 -10.13
N GLY A 743 -44.82 51.16 -9.85
CA GLY A 743 -46.30 51.14 -9.83
C GLY A 743 -47.03 50.69 -8.54
N LYS A 744 -47.45 51.67 -7.72
CA LYS A 744 -48.74 51.65 -6.98
C LYS A 744 -49.86 52.14 -7.93
N PRO A 745 -51.19 51.91 -7.71
CA PRO A 745 -51.96 52.07 -6.46
C PRO A 745 -52.78 50.81 -6.06
N GLU A 746 -53.04 50.49 -4.78
CA GLU A 746 -53.72 51.22 -3.69
C GLU A 746 -55.27 51.24 -3.76
N LYS A 747 -55.88 50.39 -2.91
CA LYS A 747 -57.22 50.38 -2.29
C LYS A 747 -57.24 49.14 -1.38
N GLY A 748 -57.77 49.10 -0.15
CA GLY A 748 -58.43 50.10 0.69
C GLY A 748 -59.43 49.41 1.63
N LYS A 749 -59.65 49.95 2.85
CA LYS A 749 -60.51 49.40 3.96
C LYS A 749 -59.86 48.23 4.75
N GLY A 750 -59.78 48.19 6.09
CA GLY A 750 -60.31 49.05 7.17
C GLY A 750 -61.74 48.68 7.58
N GLY A 751 -62.10 48.43 8.85
CA GLY A 751 -61.33 48.40 10.11
C GLY A 751 -62.27 48.26 11.34
N TYR A 752 -61.78 48.62 12.53
CA TYR A 752 -62.54 49.01 13.76
C TYR A 752 -63.22 47.95 14.67
N THR A 753 -62.43 47.43 15.63
CA THR A 753 -62.59 47.56 17.11
C THR A 753 -63.96 47.75 17.81
N LYS A 754 -64.22 46.88 18.81
CA LYS A 754 -64.67 47.10 20.23
C LYS A 754 -65.31 45.77 20.70
N GLY A 755 -65.33 45.33 21.96
CA GLY A 755 -64.84 45.85 23.24
C GLY A 755 -65.41 45.00 24.40
N LYS A 756 -64.55 44.56 25.32
CA LYS A 756 -64.61 44.72 26.79
C LYS A 756 -65.92 44.44 27.58
N GLY A 757 -65.79 43.58 28.60
CA GLY A 757 -66.66 43.47 29.78
C GLY A 757 -67.28 42.07 29.96
N GLY A 758 -67.15 41.37 31.09
CA GLY A 758 -66.42 41.70 32.33
C GLY A 758 -66.65 40.66 33.45
N PHE A 759 -66.51 41.11 34.68
CA PHE A 759 -66.79 40.45 35.97
C PHE A 759 -65.78 39.47 36.58
N SER A 760 -65.57 39.71 37.88
CA SER A 760 -64.80 38.92 38.84
C SER A 760 -65.72 38.51 40.00
N LYS A 761 -65.51 37.30 40.57
CA LYS A 761 -65.56 37.07 42.02
C LYS A 761 -64.96 35.72 42.42
N SER A 762 -64.63 35.64 43.70
CA SER A 762 -63.79 34.63 44.36
C SER A 762 -64.59 33.57 45.14
N GLN A 763 -64.04 32.36 45.24
CA GLN A 763 -63.87 31.50 46.45
C GLN A 763 -63.40 30.11 45.94
N GLY A 764 -62.32 29.49 46.44
CA GLY A 764 -62.25 28.72 47.69
C GLY A 764 -62.39 27.21 47.37
N GLU A 765 -61.72 26.24 48.00
CA GLU A 765 -60.72 26.27 49.07
C GLU A 765 -60.08 24.85 49.27
N SER A 766 -58.80 24.77 49.67
CA SER A 766 -58.18 23.61 50.39
C SER A 766 -58.02 22.25 49.64
N ALA A 767 -57.14 21.30 50.03
CA ALA A 767 -56.23 21.20 51.18
C ALA A 767 -54.99 20.29 50.93
N GLY A 768 -53.87 20.57 51.61
CA GLY A 768 -52.80 19.60 51.95
C GLY A 768 -51.61 19.48 50.99
N ARG A 769 -50.36 19.32 51.46
CA ARG A 769 -49.80 19.38 52.84
C ARG A 769 -48.26 19.51 52.75
N ARG A 770 -47.64 20.35 53.63
CA ARG A 770 -46.33 20.23 54.35
C ARG A 770 -45.12 19.52 53.67
N ARG A 771 -43.84 19.85 53.90
CA ARG A 771 -43.04 20.85 54.68
C ARG A 771 -41.58 20.70 54.15
N ASN A 772 -40.80 21.76 53.88
CA ASN A 772 -40.00 22.60 54.79
C ASN A 772 -38.57 22.07 55.06
N ASP A 773 -37.66 23.03 55.28
CA ASP A 773 -36.22 22.97 55.59
C ASP A 773 -35.36 23.15 54.31
N GLY A 774 -34.43 24.10 54.15
CA GLY A 774 -33.74 25.11 54.98
C GLY A 774 -32.45 25.42 54.16
N GLY A 775 -32.04 26.65 53.84
CA GLY A 775 -31.71 27.77 54.71
C GLY A 775 -30.40 27.52 55.48
N LEU A 776 -29.37 28.37 55.53
CA LEU A 776 -28.94 29.62 54.89
C LEU A 776 -27.71 30.09 55.71
N VAL A 777 -26.74 30.80 55.12
CA VAL A 777 -25.67 31.60 55.81
C VAL A 777 -24.56 30.79 56.56
N GLY A 778 -23.27 31.16 56.51
CA GLY A 778 -22.57 32.19 55.73
C GLY A 778 -21.32 32.77 56.44
N THR A 779 -20.75 33.86 55.89
CA THR A 779 -19.69 34.76 56.45
C THR A 779 -18.25 34.22 56.54
N ALA A 780 -17.17 35.01 56.34
CA ALA A 780 -17.00 36.36 55.75
C ALA A 780 -15.50 36.68 55.44
N ASP A 781 -15.29 37.86 54.82
CA ASP A 781 -14.07 38.70 54.75
C ASP A 781 -12.84 38.28 53.87
N GLY A 782 -12.18 39.18 53.11
CA GLY A 782 -12.54 40.58 52.78
C GLY A 782 -11.42 41.41 52.07
N ALA A 783 -11.83 42.52 51.40
CA ALA A 783 -11.02 43.67 50.89
C ALA A 783 -10.08 43.51 49.65
N ARG A 784 -9.82 44.53 48.77
CA ARG A 784 -10.46 45.86 48.49
C ARG A 784 -9.93 46.53 47.18
N ALA A 785 -10.63 47.58 46.72
CA ALA A 785 -10.25 48.67 45.77
C ALA A 785 -10.24 48.38 44.23
N GLY A 786 -10.49 49.34 43.32
CA GLY A 786 -10.95 50.75 43.46
C GLY A 786 -10.95 51.55 42.12
N ALA A 787 -11.95 52.43 41.89
CA ALA A 787 -12.35 53.00 40.58
C ALA A 787 -11.62 54.27 40.02
N GLY A 788 -11.87 54.62 38.73
CA GLY A 788 -11.69 55.97 38.12
C GLY A 788 -11.71 55.96 36.57
N ARG A 789 -12.77 56.39 35.85
CA ARG A 789 -13.18 57.74 35.35
C ARG A 789 -12.32 58.37 34.23
N GLY A 790 -12.96 58.75 33.11
CA GLY A 790 -12.43 59.70 32.08
C GLY A 790 -13.37 59.91 30.87
N ARG A 791 -13.51 61.15 30.37
CA ARG A 791 -14.28 61.60 29.17
C ARG A 791 -13.39 62.53 28.31
N GLY A 792 -13.70 62.69 27.01
CA GLY A 792 -13.20 63.85 26.23
C GLY A 792 -13.57 63.85 24.74
N GLU A 793 -14.28 64.90 24.30
CA GLU A 793 -14.42 65.34 22.89
C GLU A 793 -13.92 66.79 22.80
N GLY A 794 -13.49 67.28 21.62
CA GLY A 794 -13.38 68.74 21.39
C GLY A 794 -12.53 69.25 20.21
N SER A 795 -13.22 69.88 19.24
CA SER A 795 -12.81 71.10 18.50
C SER A 795 -11.77 71.09 17.36
N ALA A 796 -12.36 71.20 16.17
CA ALA A 796 -12.00 71.79 14.87
C ALA A 796 -10.98 72.96 14.69
N VAL A 797 -10.70 73.19 13.39
CA VAL A 797 -10.23 74.39 12.64
C VAL A 797 -8.71 74.57 12.40
N GLY A 798 -8.34 74.66 11.10
CA GLY A 798 -7.03 75.13 10.61
C GLY A 798 -6.87 74.89 9.10
N ALA A 799 -6.57 75.94 8.32
CA ALA A 799 -6.44 75.89 6.86
C ALA A 799 -5.29 76.81 6.35
N THR A 800 -5.05 76.75 5.03
CA THR A 800 -4.28 77.69 4.17
C THR A 800 -2.74 77.57 4.08
N ASP A 801 -2.28 77.58 2.81
CA ASP A 801 -1.02 78.10 2.22
C ASP A 801 0.35 77.56 2.68
N GLY A 802 1.41 77.52 1.84
CA GLY A 802 1.55 77.87 0.42
C GLY A 802 3.04 78.10 0.05
N ALA A 803 3.38 78.06 -1.26
CA ALA A 803 4.72 78.33 -1.84
C ALA A 803 5.88 77.34 -1.52
N ARG A 804 6.98 77.19 -2.28
CA ARG A 804 7.34 77.26 -3.73
C ARG A 804 8.90 77.22 -3.79
N ALA A 805 9.50 76.17 -4.37
CA ALA A 805 10.82 76.13 -5.06
C ALA A 805 11.24 74.64 -5.23
N GLY A 806 11.86 74.17 -6.33
CA GLY A 806 12.10 74.76 -7.65
C GLY A 806 13.35 74.17 -8.32
N ARG A 807 13.25 73.78 -9.61
CA ARG A 807 14.36 73.39 -10.56
C ARG A 807 15.07 72.06 -10.28
N ASP A 808 15.60 71.30 -11.25
CA ASP A 808 15.57 71.22 -12.74
C ASP A 808 15.86 69.73 -13.10
N GLY A 809 15.61 69.11 -14.28
CA GLY A 809 14.94 69.43 -15.56
C GLY A 809 14.61 68.07 -16.25
N GLY A 810 13.62 67.90 -17.13
CA GLY A 810 13.64 68.25 -18.58
C GLY A 810 14.15 67.05 -19.43
N ALA A 811 13.58 66.63 -20.57
CA ALA A 811 12.36 66.96 -21.31
C ALA A 811 12.02 65.76 -22.26
N ALA A 812 10.76 65.31 -22.44
CA ALA A 812 9.79 65.67 -23.50
C ALA A 812 10.22 65.38 -24.98
N GLY A 813 9.36 64.97 -25.92
CA GLY A 813 7.88 64.80 -25.95
C GLY A 813 7.43 63.68 -26.93
N ARG A 814 6.19 63.16 -26.92
CA ARG A 814 4.90 63.78 -27.39
C ARG A 814 4.92 63.93 -28.94
N VAL A 815 3.91 63.52 -29.74
CA VAL A 815 2.52 64.02 -29.78
C VAL A 815 1.61 63.16 -30.73
N ARG A 816 0.32 62.93 -30.33
CA ARG A 816 -0.95 62.73 -31.12
C ARG A 816 -1.36 61.41 -31.85
N SER A 817 -2.54 60.94 -31.41
CA SER A 817 -3.82 60.71 -32.12
C SER A 817 -3.97 59.70 -33.27
N GLY A 818 -4.96 58.82 -33.10
CA GLY A 818 -5.67 58.11 -34.18
C GLY A 818 -6.82 57.28 -33.61
N GLN A 819 -8.06 57.74 -33.74
CA GLN A 819 -9.25 56.89 -33.60
C GLN A 819 -9.47 56.19 -34.94
N GLU A 820 -9.88 54.92 -34.95
CA GLU A 820 -10.97 54.50 -35.82
C GLU A 820 -11.62 53.18 -35.37
N ARG A 821 -12.94 53.09 -35.59
CA ARG A 821 -13.73 51.86 -35.57
C ARG A 821 -13.89 51.40 -37.01
N ILE A 822 -13.98 50.10 -37.28
CA ILE A 822 -14.80 49.59 -38.39
C ILE A 822 -15.57 48.34 -37.94
N GLU A 823 -16.89 48.38 -38.10
CA GLU A 823 -17.79 47.22 -38.03
C GLU A 823 -17.83 46.50 -39.38
N GLY A 824 -18.18 45.21 -39.38
CA GLY A 824 -17.97 44.32 -40.52
C GLY A 824 -18.80 44.56 -41.79
N ALA A 825 -18.62 43.65 -42.75
CA ALA A 825 -19.65 43.30 -43.74
C ALA A 825 -19.32 41.96 -44.40
N ALA A 826 -20.34 41.11 -44.57
CA ALA A 826 -20.28 39.99 -45.50
C ALA A 826 -20.35 40.51 -46.95
N ARG A 827 -19.67 39.84 -47.90
CA ARG A 827 -20.07 39.91 -49.31
C ARG A 827 -19.79 38.62 -50.07
N ARG A 828 -20.84 38.10 -50.70
CA ARG A 828 -20.76 37.14 -51.81
C ARG A 828 -20.15 37.83 -53.03
N VAL A 829 -19.36 37.08 -53.81
CA VAL A 829 -19.25 37.26 -55.27
C VAL A 829 -19.53 35.90 -55.93
N LYS A 830 -19.98 35.93 -57.18
CA LYS A 830 -20.69 34.86 -57.88
C LYS A 830 -19.96 34.50 -59.19
N GLU A 831 -20.20 33.29 -59.66
CA GLU A 831 -20.21 32.86 -61.07
C GLU A 831 -18.89 32.80 -61.88
N GLY A 832 -18.55 31.57 -62.26
CA GLY A 832 -17.74 31.17 -63.42
C GLY A 832 -18.12 29.71 -63.74
N GLN A 833 -18.59 29.44 -64.95
CA GLN A 833 -19.21 28.15 -65.33
C GLN A 833 -18.18 27.20 -65.96
N GLU A 834 -18.37 25.89 -65.81
CA GLU A 834 -18.43 24.96 -66.96
C GLU A 834 -19.14 23.64 -66.61
N ARG A 835 -19.47 22.83 -67.62
CA ARG A 835 -20.50 21.76 -67.58
C ARG A 835 -19.96 20.35 -67.84
N SER A 836 -20.58 19.35 -67.20
CA SER A 836 -21.08 18.11 -67.83
C SER A 836 -22.06 17.41 -66.87
N GLU A 837 -23.37 17.40 -67.19
CA GLU A 837 -24.13 16.23 -67.68
C GLU A 837 -24.24 15.07 -66.66
N ALA A 838 -25.36 14.93 -65.94
CA ALA A 838 -26.62 14.25 -66.34
C ALA A 838 -26.55 12.71 -66.18
N GLY A 839 -27.51 12.01 -65.56
CA GLY A 839 -28.77 12.41 -64.91
C GLY A 839 -29.16 11.43 -63.77
N ARG A 840 -30.12 11.79 -62.90
CA ARG A 840 -31.50 11.24 -62.85
C ARG A 840 -31.60 9.72 -62.54
N ALA A 841 -32.47 9.24 -61.63
CA ALA A 841 -33.39 9.93 -60.71
C ALA A 841 -34.10 8.95 -59.74
N ARG A 842 -34.46 9.45 -58.54
CA ARG A 842 -35.67 9.09 -57.73
C ARG A 842 -35.80 7.66 -57.14
N ALA A 843 -36.69 7.38 -56.19
CA ALA A 843 -37.25 8.11 -55.01
C ALA A 843 -38.38 7.25 -54.39
N GLY A 844 -38.71 7.46 -53.10
CA GLY A 844 -39.88 6.88 -52.42
C GLY A 844 -39.53 5.61 -51.62
N GLN A 845 -39.79 5.52 -50.31
CA GLN A 845 -41.11 5.49 -49.60
C GLN A 845 -41.91 4.21 -49.96
N GLU A 846 -42.53 3.48 -49.01
CA GLU A 846 -42.61 3.59 -47.55
C GLU A 846 -43.08 2.27 -46.92
N ARG A 847 -42.83 2.09 -45.60
CA ARG A 847 -43.60 1.33 -44.58
C ARG A 847 -44.20 -0.07 -44.90
N GLY A 848 -43.92 -1.01 -44.00
CA GLY A 848 -44.73 -2.23 -43.80
C GLY A 848 -44.40 -2.88 -42.45
N GLU A 849 -45.37 -2.91 -41.54
CA GLU A 849 -45.27 -3.50 -40.19
C GLU A 849 -45.46 -5.03 -40.23
N GLY A 850 -45.07 -5.77 -39.17
CA GLY A 850 -45.65 -7.10 -38.93
C GLY A 850 -44.81 -8.15 -38.19
N THR A 851 -44.85 -8.13 -36.86
CA THR A 851 -45.08 -9.29 -35.94
C THR A 851 -44.54 -10.71 -36.27
N GLY A 852 -43.94 -11.42 -35.29
CA GLY A 852 -43.89 -12.90 -35.37
C GLY A 852 -43.01 -13.65 -34.36
N ARG A 853 -43.59 -14.05 -33.23
CA ARG A 853 -43.01 -14.89 -32.15
C ARG A 853 -42.51 -16.30 -32.55
N ALA A 854 -41.37 -16.69 -31.96
CA ALA A 854 -41.14 -17.89 -31.10
C ALA A 854 -40.86 -19.33 -31.63
N ARG A 855 -39.88 -19.94 -30.93
CA ARG A 855 -39.73 -21.35 -30.44
C ARG A 855 -39.35 -22.52 -31.38
N ALA A 856 -38.13 -23.01 -31.15
CA ALA A 856 -37.75 -24.36 -30.66
C ALA A 856 -37.98 -25.66 -31.49
N GLY A 857 -37.02 -26.59 -31.37
CA GLY A 857 -37.01 -27.97 -31.89
C GLY A 857 -35.60 -28.35 -32.39
N GLN A 858 -34.77 -29.04 -31.59
CA GLN A 858 -34.57 -30.52 -31.63
C GLN A 858 -34.19 -31.02 -33.03
N GLU A 859 -32.96 -31.48 -33.30
CA GLU A 859 -32.22 -32.66 -32.81
C GLU A 859 -31.99 -33.57 -34.04
N HIS A 860 -30.74 -33.99 -34.26
CA HIS A 860 -30.39 -35.34 -34.72
C HIS A 860 -28.89 -35.51 -34.50
N GLY A 861 -28.49 -36.66 -33.93
CA GLY A 861 -27.11 -36.97 -33.57
C GLY A 861 -26.56 -38.20 -34.28
N GLU A 862 -25.63 -38.88 -33.60
CA GLU A 862 -24.93 -40.12 -34.00
C GLU A 862 -23.88 -39.95 -35.13
N GLY A 863 -22.70 -40.58 -35.12
CA GLY A 863 -22.04 -41.44 -34.12
C GLY A 863 -20.51 -41.31 -34.26
N SER A 864 -19.73 -41.41 -33.18
CA SER A 864 -19.16 -42.64 -32.61
C SER A 864 -17.95 -43.24 -33.41
N GLY A 865 -16.84 -43.52 -32.72
CA GLY A 865 -15.67 -44.19 -33.32
C GLY A 865 -14.34 -43.87 -32.62
N ARG A 866 -13.65 -44.89 -32.08
CA ARG A 866 -12.40 -44.77 -31.31
C ARG A 866 -11.15 -45.16 -32.13
N ALA A 867 -10.01 -44.63 -31.68
CA ALA A 867 -8.68 -45.27 -31.58
C ALA A 867 -7.62 -45.15 -32.71
N ARG A 868 -6.49 -44.54 -32.31
CA ARG A 868 -5.07 -44.95 -32.49
C ARG A 868 -4.46 -45.15 -33.90
N ALA A 869 -3.60 -44.17 -34.21
CA ALA A 869 -2.14 -44.33 -34.45
C ALA A 869 -1.55 -44.45 -35.88
N ALA A 870 -0.48 -43.66 -36.04
CA ALA A 870 0.71 -43.80 -36.91
C ALA A 870 0.67 -43.32 -38.38
N GLN A 871 1.69 -42.47 -38.69
CA GLN A 871 2.33 -42.23 -40.00
C GLN A 871 1.48 -41.62 -41.15
N GLU A 872 2.02 -40.92 -42.15
CA GLU A 872 3.23 -40.07 -42.32
C GLU A 872 3.07 -39.33 -43.68
N ARG A 873 3.53 -38.07 -43.83
CA ARG A 873 3.73 -37.34 -45.13
C ARG A 873 2.43 -37.06 -45.93
N ASP A 874 2.25 -35.94 -46.64
CA ASP A 874 3.10 -35.31 -47.65
C ASP A 874 2.80 -33.79 -47.76
N GLY A 875 3.69 -33.02 -48.41
CA GLY A 875 3.50 -31.57 -48.61
C GLY A 875 4.66 -30.90 -49.35
N ALA A 876 4.71 -31.05 -50.67
CA ALA A 876 5.79 -30.55 -51.52
C ALA A 876 5.76 -29.02 -51.76
N GLY A 877 6.91 -28.43 -52.12
CA GLY A 877 6.96 -27.03 -52.54
C GLY A 877 8.32 -26.55 -53.09
N GLN A 878 8.62 -26.81 -54.37
CA GLN A 878 9.67 -26.04 -55.05
C GLN A 878 9.46 -25.94 -56.58
N GLY A 879 9.44 -24.70 -57.09
CA GLY A 879 9.40 -24.37 -58.53
C GLY A 879 9.27 -22.86 -58.72
N LYS A 880 10.34 -22.04 -58.67
CA LYS A 880 11.40 -21.82 -59.68
C LYS A 880 10.94 -21.18 -61.00
N SER A 881 11.18 -19.88 -61.12
CA SER A 881 11.93 -19.31 -62.24
C SER A 881 12.70 -18.04 -61.79
N ARG A 882 13.59 -17.46 -62.58
CA ARG A 882 15.01 -17.80 -62.81
C ARG A 882 15.61 -16.67 -63.68
N ARG A 883 16.55 -15.86 -63.13
CA ARG A 883 17.38 -14.82 -63.81
C ARG A 883 16.63 -13.58 -64.35
N GLY A 884 17.23 -12.38 -64.48
CA GLY A 884 18.64 -11.99 -64.32
C GLY A 884 18.86 -10.46 -64.16
N LYS A 885 20.12 -9.99 -64.18
CA LYS A 885 20.57 -8.63 -63.81
C LYS A 885 20.26 -7.54 -64.85
N GLY A 886 20.28 -6.27 -64.42
CA GLY A 886 20.05 -5.07 -65.24
C GLY A 886 21.29 -4.47 -65.93
N GLY A 887 21.12 -3.28 -66.53
CA GLY A 887 22.14 -2.51 -67.26
C GLY A 887 21.68 -1.06 -67.57
N ASN A 888 22.62 -0.13 -67.68
CA ASN A 888 22.41 1.33 -67.71
C ASN A 888 22.18 1.93 -69.12
N THR A 889 21.80 3.21 -69.14
CA THR A 889 21.79 4.15 -70.29
C THR A 889 23.22 4.49 -70.81
N PRO A 890 23.38 5.30 -71.89
CA PRO A 890 22.89 5.12 -73.26
C PRO A 890 24.05 5.11 -74.31
N TRP A 891 23.79 4.55 -75.50
CA TRP A 891 24.53 4.68 -76.78
C TRP A 891 26.08 4.65 -76.84
N SER A 892 26.57 3.60 -77.54
CA SER A 892 27.74 3.52 -78.45
C SER A 892 29.22 3.51 -77.97
N GLU A 893 29.94 2.54 -78.56
CA GLU A 893 31.38 2.49 -78.92
C GLU A 893 32.52 2.07 -77.94
N ASN A 894 32.97 0.82 -78.15
CA ASN A 894 34.34 0.39 -78.51
C ASN A 894 35.53 0.36 -77.49
N ARG A 895 36.19 -0.82 -77.42
CA ARG A 895 37.58 -1.15 -76.99
C ARG A 895 38.11 -0.82 -75.57
N GLY A 896 38.50 -1.89 -74.85
CA GLY A 896 39.95 -2.10 -74.53
C GLY A 896 40.48 -2.09 -73.07
N LYS A 897 40.56 -3.30 -72.45
CA LYS A 897 41.61 -3.85 -71.53
C LYS A 897 42.14 -3.13 -70.24
N ALA A 898 42.36 -3.99 -69.23
CA ALA A 898 43.28 -3.92 -68.06
C ALA A 898 42.91 -3.01 -66.86
N GLY A 899 43.16 -3.36 -65.58
CA GLY A 899 43.57 -4.64 -64.99
C GLY A 899 43.99 -4.56 -63.49
N GLY A 900 43.74 -5.61 -62.68
CA GLY A 900 44.33 -5.87 -61.33
C GLY A 900 43.76 -5.08 -60.12
N GLY A 901 43.66 -5.64 -58.89
CA GLY A 901 43.75 -7.05 -58.46
C GLY A 901 43.83 -7.28 -56.92
N ARG A 902 43.47 -8.51 -56.47
CA ARG A 902 43.73 -9.16 -55.13
C ARG A 902 43.06 -8.52 -53.89
N GLY A 903 42.60 -9.23 -52.85
CA GLY A 903 42.59 -10.67 -52.45
C GLY A 903 42.60 -10.74 -50.89
N LYS A 904 42.02 -11.69 -50.14
CA LYS A 904 41.62 -13.10 -50.34
C LYS A 904 40.41 -13.50 -49.46
N ALA A 905 39.80 -14.66 -49.75
CA ALA A 905 38.93 -15.41 -48.83
C ALA A 905 39.31 -16.92 -48.80
N ARG A 906 38.58 -17.71 -47.98
CA ARG A 906 38.87 -19.08 -47.45
C ARG A 906 38.91 -20.27 -48.43
N GLY A 907 39.49 -21.38 -47.94
CA GLY A 907 39.01 -22.77 -48.17
C GLY A 907 39.95 -23.70 -48.97
N PRO A 908 39.59 -25.01 -49.19
CA PRO A 908 38.39 -25.72 -48.69
C PRO A 908 38.55 -27.28 -48.42
N LYS A 909 37.40 -27.97 -48.19
CA LYS A 909 37.04 -29.42 -48.41
C LYS A 909 37.12 -30.41 -47.21
N LEU A 910 35.98 -30.99 -46.74
CA LEU A 910 35.19 -32.20 -47.15
C LEU A 910 35.66 -33.48 -46.40
N SER A 911 34.86 -34.47 -45.97
CA SER A 911 33.41 -34.82 -46.13
C SER A 911 33.00 -35.95 -45.15
N GLU A 912 31.69 -36.04 -44.78
CA GLU A 912 30.95 -37.24 -44.25
C GLU A 912 31.51 -37.95 -42.96
N GLY A 913 30.75 -38.60 -42.07
CA GLY A 913 29.31 -38.84 -41.86
C GLY A 913 29.11 -39.93 -40.76
N GLY A 914 27.91 -40.10 -40.19
CA GLY A 914 27.56 -41.28 -39.37
C GLY A 914 27.49 -41.13 -37.83
N SER A 915 26.78 -42.06 -37.19
CA SER A 915 26.31 -42.01 -35.79
C SER A 915 26.68 -43.26 -34.96
N LEU A 916 26.43 -43.17 -33.65
CA LEU A 916 26.11 -44.27 -32.69
C LEU A 916 27.25 -45.15 -32.09
N SER A 917 27.32 -45.08 -30.76
CA SER A 917 27.42 -46.18 -29.77
C SER A 917 28.48 -47.31 -29.85
N SER A 918 29.35 -47.30 -28.82
CA SER A 918 29.67 -48.43 -27.92
C SER A 918 30.54 -49.63 -28.36
N ARG A 919 31.31 -50.15 -27.38
CA ARG A 919 31.98 -51.49 -27.31
C ARG A 919 33.17 -51.71 -28.28
N LEU A 920 34.18 -52.55 -27.99
CA LEU A 920 34.80 -53.11 -26.76
C LEU A 920 36.19 -53.71 -27.19
N GLU A 921 36.94 -54.33 -26.26
CA GLU A 921 38.13 -55.19 -26.49
C GLU A 921 39.48 -54.44 -26.68
N SER A 922 40.65 -54.94 -26.24
CA SER A 922 41.04 -56.30 -25.79
C SER A 922 42.22 -56.31 -24.77
N VAL A 923 42.21 -57.32 -23.87
CA VAL A 923 43.33 -58.16 -23.35
C VAL A 923 44.64 -57.50 -22.84
N GLY A 924 45.23 -57.86 -21.68
CA GLY A 924 44.87 -58.86 -20.66
C GLY A 924 46.02 -59.19 -19.67
N ALA A 925 45.79 -60.17 -18.77
CA ALA A 925 46.67 -60.74 -17.73
C ALA A 925 47.02 -59.84 -16.51
N GLY A 926 46.87 -60.29 -15.25
CA GLY A 926 46.24 -61.52 -14.74
C GLY A 926 46.32 -61.66 -13.20
N ARG A 927 45.38 -62.44 -12.62
CA ARG A 927 45.43 -63.34 -11.42
C ARG A 927 46.44 -63.05 -10.26
N THR A 928 46.24 -63.29 -8.95
CA THR A 928 45.20 -63.86 -8.03
C THR A 928 45.78 -63.73 -6.57
N ASP A 929 45.08 -63.87 -5.44
CA ASP A 929 43.68 -64.23 -5.15
C ASP A 929 43.11 -63.61 -3.83
N SER A 930 41.86 -63.97 -3.55
CA SER A 930 41.05 -63.93 -2.33
C SER A 930 41.60 -64.60 -1.04
N GLY A 931 40.92 -64.38 0.10
CA GLY A 931 41.06 -65.23 1.29
C GLY A 931 40.66 -64.61 2.64
N ALA A 932 39.45 -64.91 3.12
CA ALA A 932 38.88 -64.47 4.40
C ALA A 932 39.58 -65.01 5.67
N GLY A 933 39.34 -64.36 6.84
CA GLY A 933 39.15 -65.10 8.11
C GLY A 933 39.75 -64.52 9.40
N ARG A 934 38.84 -64.13 10.34
CA ARG A 934 38.86 -64.29 11.82
C ARG A 934 40.22 -64.35 12.58
N GLY A 935 40.36 -63.57 13.66
CA GLY A 935 41.40 -63.84 14.68
C GLY A 935 41.45 -62.88 15.87
N GLU A 936 41.15 -63.39 17.06
CA GLU A 936 40.98 -62.72 18.36
C GLU A 936 42.21 -62.05 19.05
N SER A 937 41.96 -60.87 19.61
CA SER A 937 42.19 -60.51 21.04
C SER A 937 43.57 -60.05 21.60
N LYS A 938 43.42 -59.26 22.70
CA LYS A 938 44.37 -58.99 23.82
C LYS A 938 45.62 -58.15 23.47
N ARG A 939 46.21 -57.34 24.35
CA ARG A 939 45.93 -56.63 25.64
C ARG A 939 47.32 -56.23 26.17
N GLY A 940 47.48 -55.04 26.74
CA GLY A 940 48.64 -54.64 27.58
C GLY A 940 49.43 -53.46 27.00
N ARG A 941 49.43 -52.25 27.59
CA ARG A 941 49.93 -51.78 28.92
C ARG A 941 51.45 -51.74 29.05
N GLY A 942 52.01 -50.55 29.34
CA GLY A 942 53.05 -50.38 30.36
C GLY A 942 54.16 -49.33 30.10
N GLY A 943 54.39 -48.42 31.07
CA GLY A 943 55.60 -47.58 31.24
C GLY A 943 55.70 -46.35 30.31
N ILE A 944 55.83 -45.07 30.72
CA ILE A 944 56.39 -44.35 31.89
C ILE A 944 57.93 -44.31 31.98
N ALA A 945 58.44 -43.06 32.04
CA ALA A 945 59.77 -42.53 32.45
C ALA A 945 60.48 -41.76 31.30
N LEU A 946 60.56 -40.41 31.28
CA LEU A 946 61.23 -39.42 32.17
C LEU A 946 62.66 -39.05 31.72
N GLY A 947 62.88 -37.75 31.45
CA GLY A 947 64.10 -37.03 31.85
C GLY A 947 65.08 -36.53 30.77
N GLY A 948 65.55 -35.27 30.93
CA GLY A 948 66.74 -34.68 30.27
C GLY A 948 66.46 -34.02 28.91
N GLU A 949 66.13 -32.73 28.78
CA GLU A 949 66.89 -31.48 29.04
C GLU A 949 68.12 -31.17 28.14
N ALA A 950 68.09 -29.92 27.63
CA ALA A 950 69.19 -28.96 27.44
C ALA A 950 69.83 -28.73 26.05
N GLN A 951 69.60 -27.51 25.55
CA GLN A 951 70.56 -26.57 24.90
C GLN A 951 71.16 -26.90 23.51
N ALA A 952 71.62 -25.94 22.70
CA ALA A 952 71.29 -24.51 22.50
C ALA A 952 72.04 -23.94 21.25
N GLY A 953 71.53 -22.86 20.66
CA GLY A 953 72.25 -21.98 19.70
C GLY A 953 72.24 -22.42 18.22
N GLY A 954 72.35 -21.52 17.23
CA GLY A 954 72.33 -20.05 17.29
C GLY A 954 72.91 -19.35 16.03
N GLY A 955 72.21 -18.33 15.51
CA GLY A 955 72.68 -17.38 14.48
C GLY A 955 72.59 -17.84 13.00
N SER A 956 72.64 -16.97 11.96
CA SER A 956 72.33 -15.52 11.88
C SER A 956 72.41 -15.00 10.42
N ALA A 957 71.59 -13.97 10.10
CA ALA A 957 71.80 -12.90 9.08
C ALA A 957 71.40 -13.06 7.58
N ALA A 958 70.63 -12.05 7.11
CA ALA A 958 70.59 -11.38 5.78
C ALA A 958 70.15 -12.17 4.50
N GLU A 959 69.45 -11.59 3.49
CA GLU A 959 68.82 -10.27 3.29
C GLU A 959 67.79 -10.33 2.10
N ARG A 960 66.69 -9.53 2.15
CA ARG A 960 65.82 -9.08 1.01
C ARG A 960 65.00 -10.18 0.24
N SER A 961 63.81 -9.93 -0.34
CA SER A 961 63.00 -8.70 -0.54
C SER A 961 61.47 -8.96 -0.60
N SER A 962 60.69 -7.90 -0.33
CA SER A 962 59.35 -7.57 -0.90
C SER A 962 58.15 -8.53 -0.77
N GLY A 963 57.21 -8.13 0.11
CA GLY A 963 55.83 -7.80 -0.31
C GLY A 963 54.74 -8.88 -0.18
N GLY A 964 53.65 -8.54 0.53
CA GLY A 964 52.43 -9.34 0.63
C GLY A 964 51.99 -9.57 2.07
N SER A 965 50.95 -8.88 2.51
CA SER A 965 50.46 -8.91 3.89
C SER A 965 49.22 -9.81 4.04
N ASP A 966 49.36 -10.90 4.78
CA ASP A 966 48.25 -11.63 5.41
C ASP A 966 48.50 -11.68 6.92
N TRP A 967 47.45 -11.50 7.72
CA TRP A 967 47.48 -11.79 9.15
C TRP A 967 46.25 -12.61 9.53
N ALA A 968 46.52 -13.85 9.97
CA ALA A 968 45.54 -14.72 10.58
C ALA A 968 45.91 -14.96 12.05
N SER A 969 44.88 -15.21 12.87
CA SER A 969 44.93 -15.95 14.15
C SER A 969 45.71 -15.38 15.34
N GLY A 970 45.39 -15.84 16.56
CA GLY A 970 46.37 -15.81 17.66
C GLY A 970 45.86 -15.52 19.07
N VAL A 971 44.93 -16.30 19.59
CA VAL A 971 44.60 -16.41 21.03
C VAL A 971 45.87 -16.67 21.88
N ASN A 972 46.12 -15.93 22.99
CA ASN A 972 46.07 -16.46 24.38
C ASN A 972 46.50 -15.52 25.55
N ALA A 973 45.70 -15.54 26.62
CA ALA A 973 46.02 -15.70 28.06
C ALA A 973 47.04 -14.83 28.88
N LEU A 974 46.58 -14.54 30.13
CA LEU A 974 47.33 -14.33 31.41
C LEU A 974 48.12 -13.00 31.59
N ALA A 975 48.07 -12.27 32.71
CA ALA A 975 48.02 -12.73 34.11
C ALA A 975 47.65 -11.65 35.19
N LYS A 976 47.01 -12.11 36.28
CA LYS A 976 47.20 -11.74 37.71
C LYS A 976 47.26 -10.26 38.18
N GLY A 977 46.29 -9.92 39.06
CA GLY A 977 46.62 -9.65 40.48
C GLY A 977 46.12 -8.34 41.13
N GLY A 978 45.41 -8.44 42.27
CA GLY A 978 45.13 -7.30 43.17
C GLY A 978 43.99 -7.57 44.19
N ARG A 979 44.28 -7.50 45.50
CA ARG A 979 43.30 -7.75 46.60
C ARG A 979 42.93 -6.45 47.35
N ARG A 980 41.68 -6.35 47.82
CA ARG A 980 41.16 -5.87 49.15
C ARG A 980 39.65 -5.57 49.00
N ARG A 981 38.67 -6.14 49.75
CA ARG A 981 38.38 -6.25 51.21
C ARG A 981 37.98 -4.95 51.92
N SER A 982 36.66 -4.77 52.13
CA SER A 982 35.92 -4.27 53.33
C SER A 982 34.47 -3.98 52.88
N ASP A 983 33.42 -4.68 53.34
CA ASP A 983 32.78 -4.70 54.68
C ASP A 983 31.94 -3.43 55.01
N GLY A 984 30.70 -3.63 55.49
CA GLY A 984 29.70 -2.60 55.83
C GLY A 984 28.52 -2.57 54.85
N ASP A 985 27.35 -3.19 55.07
CA ASP A 985 26.41 -3.22 56.22
C ASP A 985 25.47 -2.01 56.32
N GLY A 986 24.20 -2.27 56.64
CA GLY A 986 23.08 -1.33 56.64
C GLY A 986 22.47 -1.07 55.24
N GLY A 987 21.15 -1.07 55.03
CA GLY A 987 20.04 -1.28 55.95
C GLY A 987 18.89 -0.29 55.69
N GLY A 988 17.70 -0.81 55.39
CA GLY A 988 16.44 -0.11 55.70
C GLY A 988 15.79 0.79 54.63
N SER A 989 14.61 0.33 54.21
CA SER A 989 13.36 1.12 54.29
C SER A 989 13.04 2.24 53.27
N LYS A 990 12.20 1.84 52.30
CA LYS A 990 10.92 2.46 51.91
C LYS A 990 10.88 3.91 51.36
N LYS A 991 10.34 3.95 50.13
CA LYS A 991 9.28 4.86 49.63
C LYS A 991 9.49 6.38 49.83
N ARG A 992 9.72 7.06 48.70
CA ARG A 992 8.78 8.11 48.26
C ARG A 992 8.79 8.27 46.74
N ARG A 993 7.59 8.54 46.22
CA ARG A 993 7.20 9.22 44.97
C ARG A 993 8.35 9.64 44.03
N ARG A 994 8.22 9.44 42.72
CA ARG A 994 7.00 9.76 41.96
C ARG A 994 6.81 8.86 40.75
#